data_AF-E2A802-F1
#
_entry.id   AF-E2A802-F1
#
_cell.length_a   1.000
_cell.length_b   1.000
_cell.length_c   1.000
_cell.angle_alpha   90.00
_cell.angle_beta   90.00
_cell.angle_gamma   90.00
#
_symmetry.space_group_name_H-M   'P 1'
#
loop_
_entity.id
_entity.type
_entity.pdbx_description
1 polymer ?
#
loop_
_entity_poly.entity_id
_entity_poly.type
_entity_poly.pdbx_seq_one_letter_code
_entity_poly.pdbx_strand_id
1 'polypeptide(L)'
;MLGPYSGVVILLLLGASVSISGTADAAKSLRAAKARLRSSYASWRIVVCLTQPQTPFKTDVQKAWEEARLESFHADMDVSYIEARMAPMTDSLSYPLSLLNKFCTDIEGGKTVLSLIIGGGSAARFLVTAAAALNLPALWLPFTHRDFLRQGNLGRFENRIGSSPKEIGAAAAALMHRANWHAFTLLVDTTLLPVTHLLQTNQPTRLTPRAIIHLPTNDRTLKLRLRRVAEESGSGGVVVMACDLNNARKILGAAGKFEMLSGRFLWLWLDLKAELRPNEPNVISSMMHGTRVVAAAAAATNENSPLLERTANLASTNDERPPPLMSSLPSLANDIHRLQEYRWRDEKIVIKREDRGFNFDEEENGKFASDRELNSKNFMPVGMLALRPSGIKIMGGDTILSRMLRETSQALDETFQETKQRLSRMRDVQLREHFVPECFPDRNAKFMTSDARENVSAILTSKLRRSMRQISKDKAEFQLLNLQAVRFPGNKTQLRWTKVGTIKGGREVRLDTIIWPGGGIVPAYLEQGGEKVGMPIYRIVTALASPFTMVTNLQEGFCLRGLTCQQGDTVMCCYGLSMDLLTVVARELGFRFDLYLAEDGLFGKRNGRSGTWNGVMGELVSGRAQLAFAPLSVSAHRAEVVDFTTPYYFSGVSFLTAPKLRSEIPLFAFLFPFSTELWIAVFTSLNFTAIAVALYEWFSPFGLNPWGRQRSKNFSIASALWVMWGLLCGHLVAFKAPKSWPNKFLINIWGGFSVIFVASYTANIAALIAGLFFHSAVSNYHDKSLLSQRVATPRASAAEYYVQKANPQLWSHMARFSLSDIAEGVERLRNGTLDILIGDTPILDYYRATDDGCRLQKIGDTINEDTYAIALTKGHPLKESISKVIANYTSNGLLDILQEKW
;
A
#
# COMPACT_ATOMS: atom_id res chain seq x y z
N MET A 1 52.31 -33.21 -0.32
CA MET A 1 51.14 -33.66 0.44
C MET A 1 49.92 -32.89 -0.07
N LEU A 2 48.93 -33.65 -0.56
CA LEU A 2 47.51 -33.34 -0.87
C LEU A 2 47.11 -31.85 -0.76
N GLY A 3 46.56 -31.15 -1.76
CA GLY A 3 45.89 -31.48 -3.02
C GLY A 3 44.79 -30.40 -3.25
N PRO A 4 44.56 -29.87 -4.48
CA PRO A 4 44.21 -28.47 -4.70
C PRO A 4 42.83 -28.16 -5.33
N TYR A 5 42.48 -26.85 -5.33
CA TYR A 5 41.81 -25.99 -6.35
C TYR A 5 40.47 -26.38 -7.02
N SER A 6 39.44 -25.51 -6.94
CA SER A 6 38.98 -24.50 -7.95
C SER A 6 38.14 -25.12 -9.07
N GLY A 7 37.08 -24.57 -9.67
CA GLY A 7 36.42 -23.27 -9.69
C GLY A 7 35.58 -23.20 -10.99
N VAL A 8 34.28 -22.90 -10.85
CA VAL A 8 33.44 -21.98 -11.68
C VAL A 8 33.50 -22.01 -13.24
N VAL A 9 32.37 -22.50 -13.83
CA VAL A 9 31.51 -21.91 -14.93
C VAL A 9 31.79 -22.21 -16.44
N ILE A 10 30.67 -22.27 -17.21
CA ILE A 10 30.42 -22.16 -18.68
C ILE A 10 30.34 -23.51 -19.45
N LEU A 11 29.45 -23.85 -20.42
CA LEU A 11 28.16 -23.41 -21.02
C LEU A 11 27.88 -24.37 -22.24
N LEU A 12 26.63 -24.45 -22.76
CA LEU A 12 26.18 -24.88 -24.14
C LEU A 12 26.22 -26.38 -24.52
N LEU A 13 25.11 -27.05 -24.92
CA LEU A 13 24.23 -27.01 -26.12
C LEU A 13 24.67 -27.89 -27.31
N LEU A 14 23.68 -28.62 -27.88
CA LEU A 14 23.66 -29.41 -29.14
C LEU A 14 24.44 -30.76 -29.09
N GLY A 15 23.95 -31.92 -29.54
CA GLY A 15 22.90 -32.29 -30.48
C GLY A 15 23.51 -33.26 -31.50
N ALA A 16 23.21 -34.57 -31.44
CA ALA A 16 23.30 -35.50 -32.59
C ALA A 16 22.78 -36.89 -32.24
N SER A 17 21.86 -37.34 -33.09
CA SER A 17 21.27 -38.66 -33.27
C SER A 17 22.28 -39.72 -33.74
N VAL A 18 22.22 -40.94 -33.20
CA VAL A 18 22.50 -42.17 -33.95
C VAL A 18 21.50 -43.25 -33.50
N SER A 19 20.86 -43.85 -34.49
CA SER A 19 19.87 -44.91 -34.42
C SER A 19 20.46 -46.26 -34.83
N ILE A 20 19.82 -47.35 -34.40
CA ILE A 20 19.87 -48.75 -34.93
C ILE A 20 21.10 -49.54 -34.41
N SER A 21 21.05 -50.76 -33.86
CA SER A 21 20.03 -51.81 -33.59
C SER A 21 20.66 -52.87 -32.66
N GLY A 22 19.87 -53.61 -31.87
CA GLY A 22 20.36 -54.87 -31.31
C GLY A 22 19.58 -55.45 -30.14
N THR A 23 18.63 -56.34 -30.45
CA THR A 23 18.16 -57.51 -29.64
C THR A 23 17.52 -57.27 -28.27
N ALA A 24 16.19 -57.38 -28.20
CA ALA A 24 15.44 -57.60 -26.97
C ALA A 24 14.28 -58.59 -27.19
N ASP A 25 14.59 -59.81 -27.64
CA ASP A 25 13.61 -60.91 -27.81
C ASP A 25 13.56 -61.92 -26.65
N ALA A 26 14.21 -61.65 -25.52
CA ALA A 26 14.19 -62.56 -24.36
C ALA A 26 13.18 -62.19 -23.25
N ALA A 27 12.55 -61.01 -23.29
CA ALA A 27 11.71 -60.53 -22.18
C ALA A 27 10.19 -60.69 -22.38
N LYS A 28 9.73 -61.11 -23.58
CA LYS A 28 8.30 -61.27 -23.90
C LYS A 28 7.72 -62.67 -23.59
N SER A 29 8.58 -63.68 -23.40
CA SER A 29 8.14 -65.07 -23.19
C SER A 29 7.77 -65.39 -21.72
N LEU A 30 8.33 -64.69 -20.73
CA LEU A 30 8.09 -65.01 -19.31
C LEU A 30 6.82 -64.36 -18.71
N ARG A 31 6.19 -63.40 -19.42
CA ARG A 31 4.95 -62.74 -18.95
C ARG A 31 3.67 -63.39 -19.49
N ALA A 32 3.75 -64.26 -20.50
CA ALA A 32 2.61 -64.99 -21.05
C ALA A 32 2.28 -66.29 -20.29
N ALA A 33 3.22 -66.82 -19.48
CA ALA A 33 3.06 -68.09 -18.78
C ALA A 33 2.45 -68.00 -17.36
N LYS A 34 2.13 -66.79 -16.87
CA LYS A 34 1.43 -66.58 -15.58
C LYS A 34 -0.04 -66.20 -15.73
N ALA A 35 -0.59 -66.34 -16.94
CA ALA A 35 -1.96 -65.96 -17.32
C ALA A 35 -2.95 -67.13 -17.40
N ARG A 36 -2.61 -68.32 -16.89
CA ARG A 36 -3.55 -69.44 -16.81
C ARG A 36 -3.48 -70.05 -15.40
N LEU A 37 -4.62 -70.07 -14.72
CA LEU A 37 -4.89 -70.50 -13.33
C LEU A 37 -4.84 -69.39 -12.25
N ARG A 38 -5.81 -68.45 -12.32
CA ARG A 38 -6.55 -67.96 -11.14
C ARG A 38 -7.90 -67.40 -11.59
N SER A 39 -8.92 -67.63 -10.77
CA SER A 39 -10.34 -67.45 -11.02
C SER A 39 -10.75 -66.04 -11.48
N SER A 40 -11.67 -66.01 -12.44
CA SER A 40 -12.25 -64.85 -13.15
C SER A 40 -13.00 -63.80 -12.30
N TYR A 41 -12.87 -63.77 -10.96
CA TYR A 41 -13.56 -62.80 -10.10
C TYR A 41 -12.82 -62.57 -8.79
N ALA A 42 -11.74 -61.78 -8.78
CA ALA A 42 -11.15 -61.25 -7.54
C ALA A 42 -10.20 -60.04 -7.70
N SER A 43 -10.23 -59.28 -8.80
CA SER A 43 -9.54 -57.99 -8.93
C SER A 43 -10.34 -56.89 -8.21
N TRP A 44 -9.64 -55.97 -7.53
CA TRP A 44 -10.25 -54.75 -7.00
C TRP A 44 -10.66 -53.84 -8.18
N ARG A 45 -11.79 -53.13 -8.05
CA ARG A 45 -12.37 -52.35 -9.15
C ARG A 45 -12.50 -50.86 -8.83
N ILE A 46 -12.27 -50.02 -9.84
CA ILE A 46 -12.52 -48.58 -9.83
C ILE A 46 -13.52 -48.24 -10.95
N VAL A 47 -14.50 -47.41 -10.62
CA VAL A 47 -15.55 -47.01 -11.56
C VAL A 47 -15.35 -45.54 -11.93
N VAL A 48 -15.21 -45.25 -13.22
CA VAL A 48 -15.05 -43.88 -13.74
C VAL A 48 -16.31 -43.47 -14.50
N CYS A 49 -17.05 -42.50 -13.97
CA CYS A 49 -18.28 -41.98 -14.55
C CYS A 49 -18.05 -40.63 -15.25
N LEU A 50 -18.37 -40.57 -16.55
CA LEU A 50 -18.31 -39.38 -17.40
C LEU A 50 -19.73 -38.90 -17.70
N THR A 51 -20.10 -37.76 -17.13
CA THR A 51 -21.49 -37.22 -17.23
C THR A 51 -21.75 -36.33 -18.46
N GLN A 52 -20.71 -35.99 -19.23
CA GLN A 52 -20.82 -35.25 -20.48
C GLN A 52 -20.10 -36.03 -21.60
N PRO A 53 -20.70 -36.17 -22.80
CA PRO A 53 -20.08 -36.88 -23.91
C PRO A 53 -19.03 -36.00 -24.57
N GLN A 54 -17.75 -36.27 -24.31
CA GLN A 54 -16.61 -35.72 -25.04
C GLN A 54 -15.66 -36.88 -25.36
N THR A 55 -15.76 -37.44 -26.56
CA THR A 55 -14.95 -38.59 -27.00
C THR A 55 -13.42 -38.41 -26.88
N PRO A 56 -12.80 -37.25 -27.15
CA PRO A 56 -11.35 -37.08 -26.95
C PRO A 56 -10.96 -37.04 -25.46
N PHE A 57 -11.88 -36.66 -24.57
CA PHE A 57 -11.58 -36.55 -23.14
C PHE A 57 -11.49 -37.92 -22.46
N LYS A 58 -12.26 -38.91 -22.94
CA LYS A 58 -12.21 -40.30 -22.42
C LYS A 58 -10.83 -40.92 -22.64
N THR A 59 -10.27 -40.75 -23.84
CA THR A 59 -8.94 -41.29 -24.20
C THR A 59 -7.84 -40.67 -23.34
N ASP A 60 -7.96 -39.38 -23.01
CA ASP A 60 -7.01 -38.68 -22.13
C ASP A 60 -7.07 -39.18 -20.69
N VAL A 61 -8.28 -39.38 -20.15
CA VAL A 61 -8.47 -39.96 -18.80
C VAL A 61 -7.92 -41.38 -18.74
N GLN A 62 -8.19 -42.19 -19.76
CA GLN A 62 -7.71 -43.57 -19.83
C GLN A 62 -6.18 -43.63 -19.91
N LYS A 63 -5.57 -42.79 -20.74
CA LYS A 63 -4.11 -42.71 -20.86
C LYS A 63 -3.45 -42.23 -19.56
N ALA A 64 -3.97 -41.17 -18.95
CA ALA A 64 -3.43 -40.63 -17.72
C ALA A 64 -3.59 -41.60 -16.52
N TRP A 65 -4.66 -42.39 -16.49
CA TRP A 65 -4.83 -43.44 -15.50
C TRP A 65 -3.86 -44.60 -15.72
N GLU A 66 -3.70 -45.07 -16.96
CA GLU A 66 -2.73 -46.12 -17.31
C GLU A 66 -1.30 -45.73 -16.93
N GLU A 67 -0.89 -44.48 -17.21
CA GLU A 67 0.41 -43.93 -16.80
C GLU A 67 0.56 -43.92 -15.27
N ALA A 68 -0.43 -43.42 -14.54
CA ALA A 68 -0.43 -43.42 -13.07
C ALA A 68 -0.46 -44.83 -12.45
N ARG A 69 -1.03 -45.81 -13.16
CA ARG A 69 -1.07 -47.21 -12.74
C ARG A 69 0.30 -47.87 -12.88
N LEU A 70 1.04 -47.58 -13.96
CA LEU A 70 2.37 -48.14 -14.20
C LEU A 70 3.40 -47.71 -13.13
N GLU A 71 3.19 -46.57 -12.48
CA GLU A 71 4.03 -46.06 -11.39
C GLU A 71 3.69 -46.67 -10.00
N SER A 72 2.59 -47.45 -9.89
CA SER A 72 2.02 -47.95 -8.62
C SER A 72 2.28 -49.45 -8.37
N PHE A 73 2.20 -49.91 -7.12
CA PHE A 73 2.44 -51.31 -6.74
C PHE A 73 1.29 -52.27 -7.07
N HIS A 74 0.15 -51.78 -7.56
CA HIS A 74 -1.08 -52.55 -7.80
C HIS A 74 -1.50 -52.57 -9.28
N ALA A 75 -0.77 -53.32 -10.10
CA ALA A 75 -1.04 -53.48 -11.53
C ALA A 75 -2.36 -54.23 -11.88
N ASP A 76 -2.93 -54.99 -10.92
CA ASP A 76 -4.07 -55.92 -11.14
C ASP A 76 -5.47 -55.33 -10.84
N MET A 77 -5.64 -54.00 -10.78
CA MET A 77 -6.97 -53.37 -10.61
C MET A 77 -7.72 -53.18 -11.92
N ASP A 78 -9.01 -53.53 -11.95
CA ASP A 78 -9.90 -53.33 -13.09
C ASP A 78 -10.55 -51.95 -13.06
N VAL A 79 -10.67 -51.30 -14.23
CA VAL A 79 -11.31 -49.98 -14.38
C VAL A 79 -12.50 -50.08 -15.32
N SER A 80 -13.70 -49.72 -14.86
CA SER A 80 -14.89 -49.59 -15.72
C SER A 80 -15.16 -48.12 -16.06
N TYR A 81 -15.50 -47.86 -17.32
CA TYR A 81 -15.79 -46.51 -17.82
C TYR A 81 -17.27 -46.38 -18.20
N ILE A 82 -18.00 -45.53 -17.49
CA ILE A 82 -19.42 -45.25 -17.73
C ILE A 82 -19.55 -43.90 -18.41
N GLU A 83 -20.02 -43.90 -19.65
CA GLU A 83 -20.38 -42.68 -20.38
C GLU A 83 -21.89 -42.47 -20.43
N ALA A 84 -22.29 -41.22 -20.25
CA ALA A 84 -23.63 -40.73 -20.57
C ALA A 84 -23.79 -40.56 -22.09
N ARG A 85 -24.75 -41.27 -22.69
CA ARG A 85 -25.23 -40.94 -24.05
C ARG A 85 -26.34 -39.90 -23.89
N MET A 86 -26.19 -38.72 -24.48
CA MET A 86 -27.30 -37.76 -24.59
C MET A 86 -28.38 -38.38 -25.48
N ALA A 87 -29.53 -38.73 -24.92
CA ALA A 87 -30.75 -38.87 -25.71
C ALA A 87 -31.25 -37.46 -26.08
N PRO A 88 -31.82 -37.26 -27.29
CA PRO A 88 -32.36 -35.96 -27.69
C PRO A 88 -33.41 -35.47 -26.70
N MET A 89 -33.35 -34.18 -26.40
CA MET A 89 -34.15 -33.47 -25.40
C MET A 89 -35.64 -33.81 -25.47
N THR A 90 -36.17 -34.59 -24.52
CA THR A 90 -37.60 -34.51 -24.18
C THR A 90 -37.92 -34.68 -22.69
N ASP A 91 -37.09 -35.32 -21.85
CA ASP A 91 -37.41 -35.45 -20.41
C ASP A 91 -36.21 -35.22 -19.47
N SER A 92 -36.27 -34.17 -18.65
CA SER A 92 -35.22 -33.78 -17.70
C SER A 92 -35.01 -34.76 -16.53
N LEU A 93 -35.93 -35.72 -16.33
CA LEU A 93 -35.92 -36.69 -15.23
C LEU A 93 -35.39 -38.07 -15.66
N SER A 94 -35.43 -38.44 -16.93
CA SER A 94 -34.99 -39.77 -17.42
C SER A 94 -33.47 -39.90 -17.49
N TYR A 95 -32.76 -38.79 -17.70
CA TYR A 95 -31.30 -38.74 -17.88
C TYR A 95 -30.48 -39.17 -16.64
N PRO A 96 -30.79 -38.72 -15.40
CA PRO A 96 -30.09 -39.20 -14.20
C PRO A 96 -30.37 -40.67 -13.87
N LEU A 97 -31.59 -41.16 -14.17
CA LEU A 97 -32.04 -42.53 -13.88
C LEU A 97 -31.32 -43.57 -14.77
N SER A 98 -31.18 -43.31 -16.06
CA SER A 98 -30.45 -44.22 -16.97
C SER A 98 -28.97 -44.34 -16.60
N LEU A 99 -28.38 -43.23 -16.14
CA LEU A 99 -26.99 -43.17 -15.71
C LEU A 99 -26.77 -43.92 -14.39
N LEU A 100 -27.72 -43.80 -13.44
CA LEU A 100 -27.71 -44.55 -12.20
C LEU A 100 -27.86 -46.05 -12.45
N ASN A 101 -28.77 -46.47 -13.33
CA ASN A 101 -28.96 -47.89 -13.64
C ASN A 101 -27.65 -48.51 -14.18
N LYS A 102 -26.96 -47.81 -15.09
CA LYS A 102 -25.66 -48.23 -15.61
C LYS A 102 -24.54 -48.23 -14.56
N PHE A 103 -24.58 -47.27 -13.63
CA PHE A 103 -23.66 -47.26 -12.48
C PHE A 103 -23.88 -48.46 -11.56
N CYS A 104 -25.13 -48.85 -11.34
CA CYS A 104 -25.49 -49.99 -10.51
C CYS A 104 -25.05 -51.33 -11.13
N THR A 105 -25.32 -51.54 -12.43
CA THR A 105 -24.93 -52.78 -13.12
C THR A 105 -23.41 -53.01 -13.12
N ASP A 106 -22.61 -51.94 -13.20
CA ASP A 106 -21.14 -52.06 -13.24
C ASP A 106 -20.53 -52.34 -11.85
N ILE A 107 -21.24 -51.97 -10.79
CA ILE A 107 -20.82 -52.14 -9.40
C ILE A 107 -21.15 -53.54 -8.86
N GLU A 108 -22.28 -54.11 -9.25
CA GLU A 108 -22.82 -55.40 -8.74
C GLU A 108 -21.90 -56.62 -9.01
N GLY A 109 -20.89 -56.48 -9.88
CA GLY A 109 -19.97 -57.57 -10.25
C GLY A 109 -18.51 -57.44 -9.75
N GLY A 110 -18.17 -56.47 -8.90
CA GLY A 110 -16.77 -56.21 -8.52
C GLY A 110 -16.56 -55.67 -7.10
N LYS A 111 -15.39 -55.94 -6.50
CA LYS A 111 -14.94 -55.34 -5.23
C LYS A 111 -14.61 -53.86 -5.47
N THR A 112 -15.64 -53.02 -5.56
CA THR A 112 -15.51 -51.60 -5.94
C THR A 112 -15.03 -50.77 -4.75
N VAL A 113 -13.94 -50.03 -4.92
CA VAL A 113 -13.27 -49.29 -3.82
C VAL A 113 -13.37 -47.78 -3.97
N LEU A 114 -13.44 -47.28 -5.21
CA LEU A 114 -13.47 -45.86 -5.51
C LEU A 114 -14.38 -45.61 -6.72
N SER A 115 -15.21 -44.58 -6.61
CA SER A 115 -15.97 -44.01 -7.73
C SER A 115 -15.39 -42.65 -8.10
N LEU A 116 -14.91 -42.52 -9.33
CA LEU A 116 -14.40 -41.27 -9.90
C LEU A 116 -15.49 -40.67 -10.79
N ILE A 117 -16.07 -39.55 -10.37
CA ILE A 117 -17.16 -38.91 -11.10
C ILE A 117 -16.61 -37.63 -11.74
N ILE A 118 -16.52 -37.64 -13.06
CA ILE A 118 -16.00 -36.52 -13.86
C ILE A 118 -17.16 -35.90 -14.62
N GLY A 119 -17.56 -34.70 -14.22
CA GLY A 119 -18.89 -34.27 -14.55
C GLY A 119 -19.44 -33.05 -13.85
N GLY A 120 -20.25 -32.30 -14.59
CA GLY A 120 -21.07 -31.23 -14.03
C GLY A 120 -22.58 -31.54 -14.12
N GLY A 121 -23.39 -30.69 -13.49
CA GLY A 121 -24.84 -30.73 -13.46
C GLY A 121 -25.46 -31.58 -12.35
N SER A 122 -26.79 -31.64 -12.39
CA SER A 122 -27.61 -32.46 -11.49
C SER A 122 -27.27 -33.95 -11.56
N ALA A 123 -26.86 -34.46 -12.73
CA ALA A 123 -26.49 -35.86 -12.94
C ALA A 123 -25.24 -36.27 -12.15
N ALA A 124 -24.18 -35.46 -12.18
CA ALA A 124 -22.96 -35.72 -11.40
C ALA A 124 -23.24 -35.69 -9.90
N ARG A 125 -24.06 -34.73 -9.44
CA ARG A 125 -24.47 -34.61 -8.04
C ARG A 125 -25.24 -35.86 -7.58
N PHE A 126 -26.15 -36.34 -8.41
CA PHE A 126 -26.96 -37.53 -8.14
C PHE A 126 -26.10 -38.78 -7.96
N LEU A 127 -25.09 -38.99 -8.83
CA LEU A 127 -24.12 -40.08 -8.68
C LEU A 127 -23.28 -39.96 -7.40
N VAL A 128 -22.83 -38.76 -7.05
CA VAL A 128 -22.05 -38.54 -5.81
C VAL A 128 -22.88 -38.89 -4.58
N THR A 129 -24.17 -38.48 -4.57
CA THR A 129 -25.08 -38.83 -3.48
C THR A 129 -25.38 -40.32 -3.42
N ALA A 130 -25.53 -40.99 -4.56
CA ALA A 130 -25.74 -42.44 -4.62
C ALA A 130 -24.51 -43.21 -4.11
N ALA A 131 -23.31 -42.85 -4.57
CA ALA A 131 -22.06 -43.47 -4.11
C ALA A 131 -21.85 -43.26 -2.59
N ALA A 132 -22.12 -42.06 -2.07
CA ALA A 132 -22.02 -41.78 -0.64
C ALA A 132 -23.02 -42.61 0.19
N ALA A 133 -24.24 -42.84 -0.32
CA ALA A 133 -25.23 -43.70 0.33
C ALA A 133 -24.79 -45.18 0.39
N LEU A 134 -23.98 -45.63 -0.58
CA LEU A 134 -23.42 -46.99 -0.65
C LEU A 134 -22.09 -47.15 0.12
N ASN A 135 -21.71 -46.19 0.97
CA ASN A 135 -20.41 -46.12 1.64
C ASN A 135 -19.23 -46.27 0.67
N LEU A 136 -19.37 -45.75 -0.56
CA LEU A 136 -18.32 -45.72 -1.57
C LEU A 136 -17.67 -44.33 -1.56
N PRO A 137 -16.34 -44.25 -1.37
CA PRO A 137 -15.59 -43.03 -1.63
C PRO A 137 -15.85 -42.52 -3.04
N ALA A 138 -16.33 -41.28 -3.13
CA ALA A 138 -16.59 -40.63 -4.41
C ALA A 138 -15.65 -39.43 -4.56
N LEU A 139 -14.83 -39.45 -5.62
CA LEU A 139 -14.05 -38.28 -6.03
C LEU A 139 -14.78 -37.57 -7.16
N TRP A 140 -15.22 -36.35 -6.89
CA TRP A 140 -15.99 -35.56 -7.83
C TRP A 140 -15.20 -34.41 -8.43
N LEU A 141 -15.25 -34.34 -9.76
CA LEU A 141 -14.54 -33.38 -10.60
C LEU A 141 -15.53 -32.56 -11.41
N PRO A 142 -15.87 -31.35 -10.97
CA PRO A 142 -16.81 -30.49 -11.67
C PRO A 142 -16.17 -29.88 -12.92
N PHE A 143 -16.83 -30.02 -14.08
CA PHE A 143 -16.46 -29.31 -15.32
C PHE A 143 -17.00 -27.90 -15.40
N THR A 144 -18.14 -27.64 -14.74
CA THR A 144 -18.82 -26.36 -14.84
C THR A 144 -18.86 -25.67 -13.49
N HIS A 145 -18.75 -24.35 -13.54
CA HIS A 145 -18.75 -23.52 -12.35
C HIS A 145 -20.07 -23.67 -11.55
N ARG A 146 -21.22 -23.92 -12.20
CA ARG A 146 -22.54 -23.95 -11.55
C ARG A 146 -22.67 -25.01 -10.45
N ASP A 147 -21.86 -26.06 -10.52
CA ASP A 147 -21.96 -27.18 -9.58
C ASP A 147 -21.23 -26.92 -8.26
N PHE A 148 -20.33 -25.94 -8.27
CA PHE A 148 -19.57 -25.51 -7.09
C PHE A 148 -20.45 -24.84 -6.02
N LEU A 149 -21.70 -24.46 -6.34
CA LEU A 149 -22.39 -23.31 -5.73
C LEU A 149 -23.70 -23.60 -5.01
N ARG A 150 -24.07 -24.88 -4.90
CA ARG A 150 -25.25 -25.34 -4.14
C ARG A 150 -24.89 -26.25 -2.97
N GLN A 151 -23.71 -26.06 -2.37
CA GLN A 151 -23.12 -27.12 -1.55
C GLN A 151 -22.72 -26.65 -0.17
N GLY A 152 -23.51 -27.07 0.82
CA GLY A 152 -23.12 -27.11 2.21
C GLY A 152 -21.99 -28.11 2.49
N ASN A 153 -22.01 -28.68 3.69
CA ASN A 153 -20.96 -29.57 4.18
C ASN A 153 -20.74 -30.80 3.29
N LEU A 154 -19.47 -31.20 3.14
CA LEU A 154 -19.06 -32.41 2.43
C LEU A 154 -19.78 -33.64 3.03
N GLY A 155 -20.30 -34.52 2.17
CA GLY A 155 -20.76 -35.84 2.61
C GLY A 155 -19.63 -36.68 3.23
N ARG A 156 -20.00 -37.69 4.02
CA ARG A 156 -19.09 -38.55 4.80
C ARG A 156 -17.90 -39.06 3.97
N PHE A 157 -18.18 -39.64 2.80
CA PHE A 157 -17.20 -40.19 1.85
C PHE A 157 -17.07 -39.38 0.55
N GLU A 158 -17.51 -38.12 0.57
CA GLU A 158 -17.40 -37.22 -0.57
C GLU A 158 -16.04 -36.50 -0.55
N ASN A 159 -15.36 -36.55 -1.70
CA ASN A 159 -14.15 -35.81 -1.99
C ASN A 159 -14.39 -34.98 -3.26
N ARG A 160 -13.96 -33.73 -3.26
CA ARG A 160 -14.15 -32.83 -4.41
C ARG A 160 -12.90 -32.00 -4.66
N ILE A 161 -12.69 -31.65 -5.92
CA ILE A 161 -11.71 -30.65 -6.33
C ILE A 161 -12.46 -29.39 -6.72
N GLY A 162 -12.07 -28.25 -6.14
CA GLY A 162 -12.72 -26.98 -6.40
C GLY A 162 -12.39 -25.95 -5.33
N SER A 163 -12.47 -24.68 -5.70
CA SER A 163 -12.10 -23.51 -4.92
C SER A 163 -13.11 -23.20 -3.82
N SER A 164 -13.00 -23.76 -2.61
CA SER A 164 -13.97 -23.60 -1.50
C SER A 164 -14.14 -22.16 -1.00
N PRO A 165 -15.19 -21.88 -0.20
CA PRO A 165 -15.39 -20.57 0.44
C PRO A 165 -14.18 -20.12 1.27
N LYS A 166 -13.40 -21.07 1.83
CA LYS A 166 -12.16 -20.78 2.53
C LYS A 166 -11.08 -20.21 1.61
N GLU A 167 -10.96 -20.73 0.39
CA GLU A 167 -10.01 -20.21 -0.59
C GLU A 167 -10.48 -18.87 -1.17
N ILE A 168 -11.79 -18.65 -1.36
CA ILE A 168 -12.34 -17.34 -1.74
C ILE A 168 -12.05 -16.31 -0.64
N GLY A 169 -12.25 -16.65 0.63
CA GLY A 169 -11.92 -15.80 1.76
C GLY A 169 -10.42 -15.46 1.82
N ALA A 170 -9.55 -16.46 1.59
CA ALA A 170 -8.11 -16.24 1.50
C ALA A 170 -7.71 -15.35 0.29
N ALA A 171 -8.36 -15.52 -0.87
CA ALA A 171 -8.13 -14.70 -2.04
C ALA A 171 -8.59 -13.25 -1.83
N ALA A 172 -9.74 -13.04 -1.19
CA ALA A 172 -10.22 -11.72 -0.80
C ALA A 172 -9.29 -11.05 0.21
N ALA A 173 -8.77 -11.79 1.20
CA ALA A 173 -7.76 -11.29 2.13
C ALA A 173 -6.47 -10.90 1.40
N ALA A 174 -5.96 -11.74 0.51
CA ALA A 174 -4.77 -11.43 -0.30
C ALA A 174 -4.95 -10.18 -1.17
N LEU A 175 -6.14 -10.00 -1.77
CA LEU A 175 -6.50 -8.80 -2.51
C LEU A 175 -6.47 -7.55 -1.62
N MET A 176 -7.13 -7.61 -0.46
CA MET A 176 -7.19 -6.50 0.49
C MET A 176 -5.81 -6.12 1.02
N HIS A 177 -4.95 -7.10 1.31
CA HIS A 177 -3.56 -6.85 1.69
C HIS A 177 -2.75 -6.20 0.57
N ARG A 178 -2.90 -6.65 -0.68
CA ARG A 178 -2.22 -6.04 -1.83
C ARG A 178 -2.69 -4.61 -2.11
N ALA A 179 -3.96 -4.32 -1.82
CA ALA A 179 -4.59 -3.01 -2.02
C ALA A 179 -4.52 -2.09 -0.79
N ASN A 180 -3.86 -2.50 0.30
CA ASN A 180 -3.78 -1.79 1.59
C ASN A 180 -5.16 -1.45 2.22
N TRP A 181 -6.19 -2.27 1.98
CA TRP A 181 -7.53 -2.11 2.56
C TRP A 181 -7.63 -2.75 3.95
N HIS A 182 -6.97 -2.14 4.94
CA HIS A 182 -6.95 -2.66 6.30
C HIS A 182 -8.23 -2.38 7.10
N ALA A 183 -8.96 -1.30 6.75
CA ALA A 183 -10.21 -0.91 7.37
C ALA A 183 -11.36 -1.01 6.36
N PHE A 184 -12.35 -1.85 6.64
CA PHE A 184 -13.51 -2.09 5.78
C PHE A 184 -14.75 -2.48 6.59
N THR A 185 -15.92 -2.36 5.98
CA THR A 185 -17.19 -2.86 6.54
C THR A 185 -17.54 -4.19 5.88
N LEU A 186 -17.84 -5.21 6.68
CA LEU A 186 -18.15 -6.55 6.20
C LEU A 186 -19.65 -6.84 6.31
N LEU A 187 -20.31 -7.09 5.18
CA LEU A 187 -21.67 -7.62 5.10
C LEU A 187 -21.57 -9.11 4.74
N VAL A 188 -21.99 -10.01 5.63
CA VAL A 188 -21.74 -11.44 5.45
C VAL A 188 -22.96 -12.29 5.78
N ASP A 189 -23.30 -13.17 4.86
CA ASP A 189 -24.20 -14.29 5.11
C ASP A 189 -23.39 -15.44 5.74
N THR A 190 -23.63 -15.70 7.02
CA THR A 190 -22.88 -16.70 7.79
C THR A 190 -23.11 -18.12 7.30
N THR A 191 -24.19 -18.37 6.54
CA THR A 191 -24.47 -19.67 5.93
C THR A 191 -23.57 -19.96 4.73
N LEU A 192 -23.11 -18.92 4.04
CA LEU A 192 -22.31 -19.03 2.82
C LEU A 192 -20.80 -18.87 3.09
N LEU A 193 -20.42 -17.98 4.01
CA LEU A 193 -19.02 -17.73 4.34
C LEU A 193 -18.83 -17.44 5.84
N PRO A 194 -18.26 -18.39 6.61
CA PRO A 194 -17.81 -18.12 7.96
C PRO A 194 -16.79 -16.98 8.01
N VAL A 195 -17.00 -16.01 8.91
CA VAL A 195 -16.16 -14.82 9.08
C VAL A 195 -14.68 -15.17 9.36
N THR A 196 -14.45 -16.29 10.04
CA THR A 196 -13.12 -16.81 10.36
C THR A 196 -12.28 -17.13 9.13
N HIS A 197 -12.89 -17.40 7.98
CA HIS A 197 -12.17 -17.69 6.74
C HIS A 197 -11.60 -16.44 6.05
N LEU A 198 -12.16 -15.25 6.32
CA LEU A 198 -11.64 -13.96 5.86
C LEU A 198 -10.59 -13.39 6.82
N LEU A 199 -10.81 -13.52 8.13
CA LEU A 199 -9.95 -12.94 9.18
C LEU A 199 -8.81 -13.87 9.63
N GLN A 200 -8.30 -14.72 8.73
CA GLN A 200 -7.33 -15.78 9.08
C GLN A 200 -6.11 -15.25 9.85
N THR A 201 -5.75 -15.94 10.92
CA THR A 201 -4.74 -15.57 11.94
C THR A 201 -3.27 -15.68 11.51
N ASN A 202 -2.99 -16.11 10.27
CA ASN A 202 -1.65 -16.56 9.86
C ASN A 202 -0.90 -15.57 8.93
N GLN A 203 -1.37 -14.33 8.77
CA GLN A 203 -0.68 -13.27 8.02
C GLN A 203 -0.19 -12.16 8.98
N PRO A 204 0.97 -11.52 8.70
CA PRO A 204 1.66 -10.65 9.65
C PRO A 204 0.93 -9.33 9.94
N THR A 205 0.03 -8.88 9.07
CA THR A 205 -0.85 -7.73 9.31
C THR A 205 -2.28 -8.23 9.43
N ARG A 206 -3.00 -7.80 10.49
CA ARG A 206 -4.37 -8.26 10.75
C ARG A 206 -5.36 -7.34 10.06
N LEU A 207 -6.25 -7.90 9.23
CA LEU A 207 -7.41 -7.19 8.69
C LEU A 207 -8.40 -6.90 9.83
N THR A 208 -8.77 -5.64 10.03
CA THR A 208 -9.68 -5.21 11.10
C THR A 208 -10.96 -4.60 10.50
N PRO A 209 -12.08 -5.35 10.49
CA PRO A 209 -13.34 -4.79 10.03
C PRO A 209 -13.83 -3.71 11.01
N ARG A 210 -14.24 -2.55 10.49
CA ARG A 210 -14.85 -1.46 11.29
C ARG A 210 -16.21 -1.87 11.83
N ALA A 211 -17.00 -2.56 11.00
CA ALA A 211 -18.31 -3.08 11.36
C ALA A 211 -18.56 -4.40 10.64
N ILE A 212 -19.24 -5.32 11.32
CA ILE A 212 -19.71 -6.60 10.75
C ILE A 212 -21.23 -6.63 10.82
N ILE A 213 -21.87 -6.79 9.67
CA ILE A 213 -23.32 -6.92 9.54
C ILE A 213 -23.62 -8.34 9.06
N HIS A 214 -24.20 -9.15 9.95
CA HIS A 214 -24.66 -10.49 9.62
C HIS A 214 -25.97 -10.43 8.82
N LEU A 215 -26.10 -11.27 7.79
CA LEU A 215 -27.31 -11.50 7.00
C LEU A 215 -27.81 -12.93 7.27
N PRO A 216 -29.13 -13.20 7.21
CA PRO A 216 -30.22 -12.30 6.85
C PRO A 216 -30.62 -11.33 7.97
N THR A 217 -31.03 -10.11 7.63
CA THR A 217 -31.54 -9.10 8.57
C THR A 217 -32.84 -8.49 8.05
N ASN A 218 -33.73 -8.09 8.94
CA ASN A 218 -34.94 -7.35 8.59
C ASN A 218 -34.60 -6.05 7.81
N ASP A 219 -35.39 -5.70 6.80
CA ASP A 219 -35.12 -4.53 5.95
C ASP A 219 -34.95 -3.21 6.74
N ARG A 220 -35.67 -3.06 7.85
CA ARG A 220 -35.54 -1.89 8.76
C ARG A 220 -34.18 -1.88 9.47
N THR A 221 -33.72 -3.02 9.97
CA THR A 221 -32.44 -3.10 10.69
C THR A 221 -31.25 -2.98 9.73
N LEU A 222 -31.37 -3.50 8.51
CA LEU A 222 -30.39 -3.31 7.44
C LEU A 222 -30.24 -1.82 7.08
N LYS A 223 -31.35 -1.11 6.85
CA LYS A 223 -31.34 0.33 6.52
C LYS A 223 -30.73 1.17 7.64
N LEU A 224 -31.07 0.90 8.91
CA LEU A 224 -30.51 1.63 10.06
C LEU A 224 -28.99 1.41 10.20
N ARG A 225 -28.51 0.18 10.01
CA ARG A 225 -27.07 -0.13 10.08
C ARG A 225 -26.30 0.49 8.91
N LEU A 226 -26.86 0.46 7.70
CA LEU A 226 -26.24 1.11 6.53
C LEU A 226 -26.20 2.64 6.68
N ARG A 227 -27.25 3.25 7.22
CA ARG A 227 -27.27 4.69 7.54
C ARG A 227 -26.15 5.07 8.50
N ARG A 228 -25.97 4.31 9.58
CA ARG A 228 -24.88 4.53 10.54
C ARG A 228 -23.51 4.43 9.88
N VAL A 229 -23.30 3.41 9.03
CA VAL A 229 -22.04 3.26 8.27
C VAL A 229 -21.79 4.45 7.34
N ALA A 230 -22.84 4.99 6.71
CA ALA A 230 -22.74 6.16 5.85
C ALA A 230 -22.43 7.46 6.62
N GLU A 231 -22.99 7.63 7.82
CA GLU A 231 -22.77 8.80 8.68
C GLU A 231 -21.39 8.77 9.39
N GLU A 232 -20.96 7.62 9.92
CA GLU A 232 -19.68 7.48 10.66
C GLU A 232 -18.45 7.55 9.75
N SER A 233 -18.58 7.13 8.49
CA SER A 233 -17.45 7.00 7.57
C SER A 233 -17.24 8.26 6.72
N GLY A 234 -17.39 9.48 7.27
CA GLY A 234 -17.52 10.76 6.54
C GLY A 234 -16.68 10.99 5.25
N SER A 235 -15.50 10.35 5.09
CA SER A 235 -14.64 10.39 3.89
C SER A 235 -14.76 9.17 2.93
N GLY A 236 -15.78 8.33 3.09
CA GLY A 236 -15.94 7.09 2.33
C GLY A 236 -15.22 5.87 2.93
N GLY A 237 -15.37 4.70 2.31
CA GLY A 237 -14.79 3.46 2.82
C GLY A 237 -14.99 2.24 1.91
N VAL A 238 -14.30 1.15 2.24
CA VAL A 238 -14.42 -0.14 1.54
C VAL A 238 -15.53 -0.98 2.17
N VAL A 239 -16.47 -1.43 1.37
CA VAL A 239 -17.59 -2.29 1.77
C VAL A 239 -17.44 -3.63 1.06
N VAL A 240 -17.24 -4.69 1.84
CA VAL A 240 -17.13 -6.06 1.35
C VAL A 240 -18.44 -6.77 1.60
N MET A 241 -19.08 -7.28 0.54
CA MET A 241 -20.32 -8.04 0.63
C MET A 241 -20.10 -9.49 0.23
N ALA A 242 -20.44 -10.42 1.12
CA ALA A 242 -20.38 -11.86 0.94
C ALA A 242 -21.80 -12.43 1.06
N CYS A 243 -22.56 -12.34 -0.03
CA CYS A 243 -23.97 -12.73 -0.09
C CYS A 243 -24.35 -13.18 -1.50
N ASP A 244 -25.55 -13.75 -1.64
CA ASP A 244 -26.13 -14.12 -2.93
C ASP A 244 -26.73 -12.92 -3.69
N LEU A 245 -27.04 -13.08 -4.98
CA LEU A 245 -27.51 -11.98 -5.83
C LEU A 245 -28.81 -11.35 -5.30
N ASN A 246 -29.71 -12.13 -4.70
CA ASN A 246 -30.96 -11.63 -4.15
C ASN A 246 -30.73 -10.73 -2.93
N ASN A 247 -29.84 -11.10 -2.00
CA ASN A 247 -29.51 -10.24 -0.87
C ASN A 247 -28.65 -9.05 -1.30
N ALA A 248 -27.73 -9.24 -2.25
CA ALA A 248 -26.97 -8.14 -2.86
C ALA A 248 -27.93 -7.07 -3.43
N ARG A 249 -29.05 -7.49 -4.03
CA ARG A 249 -30.09 -6.58 -4.55
C ARG A 249 -30.79 -5.76 -3.48
N LYS A 250 -31.13 -6.38 -2.37
CA LYS A 250 -31.71 -5.65 -1.24
C LYS A 250 -30.72 -4.65 -0.65
N ILE A 251 -29.45 -5.05 -0.51
CA ILE A 251 -28.38 -4.21 0.07
C ILE A 251 -28.09 -3.01 -0.83
N LEU A 252 -27.84 -3.21 -2.12
CA LEU A 252 -27.54 -2.12 -3.06
C LEU A 252 -28.72 -1.16 -3.22
N GLY A 253 -29.95 -1.68 -3.27
CA GLY A 253 -31.16 -0.86 -3.30
C GLY A 253 -31.34 -0.01 -2.04
N ALA A 254 -30.99 -0.53 -0.86
CA ALA A 254 -30.99 0.23 0.39
C ALA A 254 -29.85 1.27 0.43
N ALA A 255 -28.65 0.90 -0.03
CA ALA A 255 -27.47 1.74 -0.05
C ALA A 255 -27.58 2.93 -1.02
N GLY A 256 -28.30 2.75 -2.13
CA GLY A 256 -28.60 3.82 -3.09
C GLY A 256 -29.35 5.01 -2.45
N LYS A 257 -30.21 4.75 -1.47
CA LYS A 257 -30.96 5.80 -0.76
C LYS A 257 -30.08 6.69 0.14
N PHE A 258 -28.88 6.23 0.49
CA PHE A 258 -27.93 6.96 1.35
C PHE A 258 -26.72 7.48 0.57
N GLU A 259 -26.82 7.60 -0.76
CA GLU A 259 -25.73 8.05 -1.63
C GLU A 259 -24.42 7.28 -1.39
N MET A 260 -24.52 5.97 -1.14
CA MET A 260 -23.34 5.11 -0.98
C MET A 260 -22.84 4.55 -2.33
N LEU A 261 -23.60 4.74 -3.40
CA LEU A 261 -23.28 4.27 -4.76
C LEU A 261 -22.63 5.35 -5.65
N SER A 262 -22.54 6.59 -5.17
CA SER A 262 -22.13 7.78 -5.93
C SER A 262 -20.62 8.04 -5.96
N GLY A 263 -19.78 7.04 -5.65
CA GLY A 263 -18.31 7.18 -5.71
C GLY A 263 -17.60 7.15 -4.34
N ARG A 264 -18.30 7.51 -3.26
CA ARG A 264 -17.72 7.57 -1.90
C ARG A 264 -17.32 6.21 -1.32
N PHE A 265 -18.04 5.16 -1.67
CA PHE A 265 -17.76 3.82 -1.17
C PHE A 265 -17.31 2.89 -2.28
N LEU A 266 -16.28 2.10 -1.98
CA LEU A 266 -15.85 1.02 -2.83
C LEU A 266 -16.63 -0.25 -2.47
N TRP A 267 -17.27 -0.84 -3.46
CA TRP A 267 -18.03 -2.08 -3.29
C TRP A 267 -17.26 -3.27 -3.87
N LEU A 268 -16.92 -4.22 -2.99
CA LEU A 268 -16.37 -5.52 -3.38
C LEU A 268 -17.39 -6.62 -3.09
N TRP A 269 -17.92 -7.23 -4.14
CA TRP A 269 -18.78 -8.41 -4.03
C TRP A 269 -17.95 -9.68 -4.09
N LEU A 270 -18.09 -10.53 -3.08
CA LEU A 270 -17.63 -11.91 -3.16
C LEU A 270 -18.77 -12.75 -3.76
N ASP A 271 -18.66 -13.07 -5.04
CA ASP A 271 -19.65 -13.86 -5.76
C ASP A 271 -19.49 -15.35 -5.40
N LEU A 272 -19.96 -15.69 -4.21
CA LEU A 272 -19.87 -17.02 -3.62
C LEU A 272 -20.71 -18.05 -4.38
N LYS A 273 -21.67 -17.61 -5.21
CA LYS A 273 -22.56 -18.41 -6.05
C LYS A 273 -22.26 -18.28 -7.55
N ALA A 274 -21.15 -17.65 -7.94
CA ALA A 274 -20.82 -17.25 -9.31
C ALA A 274 -22.01 -17.03 -10.26
N GLU A 275 -22.96 -16.24 -9.79
CA GLU A 275 -24.21 -15.92 -10.47
C GLU A 275 -23.96 -14.90 -11.60
N LEU A 276 -22.83 -14.18 -11.56
CA LEU A 276 -22.43 -13.23 -12.59
C LEU A 276 -22.10 -13.90 -13.93
N ARG A 277 -22.65 -13.36 -15.02
CA ARG A 277 -22.32 -13.77 -16.40
C ARG A 277 -21.50 -12.68 -17.11
N PRO A 278 -20.18 -12.85 -17.28
CA PRO A 278 -19.38 -11.93 -18.07
C PRO A 278 -19.71 -12.11 -19.56
N ASN A 279 -19.87 -11.00 -20.28
CA ASN A 279 -19.99 -10.93 -21.76
C ASN A 279 -21.33 -11.35 -22.42
N GLU A 280 -22.43 -11.55 -21.70
CA GLU A 280 -23.75 -11.63 -22.36
C GLU A 280 -24.29 -10.21 -22.67
N PRO A 281 -24.53 -9.84 -23.95
CA PRO A 281 -25.17 -8.58 -24.27
C PRO A 281 -26.67 -8.67 -23.93
N ASN A 282 -27.18 -7.75 -23.12
CA ASN A 282 -28.63 -7.52 -23.07
C ASN A 282 -29.05 -6.95 -24.42
N VAL A 283 -29.66 -7.76 -25.27
CA VAL A 283 -30.40 -7.28 -26.44
C VAL A 283 -31.63 -6.54 -25.93
N ILE A 284 -31.54 -5.22 -25.84
CA ILE A 284 -32.69 -4.34 -25.65
C ILE A 284 -33.41 -4.24 -27.00
N SER A 285 -34.39 -5.11 -27.25
CA SER A 285 -35.36 -4.86 -28.32
C SER A 285 -36.40 -3.86 -27.81
N SER A 286 -36.17 -2.58 -28.07
CA SER A 286 -37.28 -1.63 -28.16
C SER A 286 -37.95 -1.83 -29.52
N MET A 287 -39.19 -2.30 -29.55
CA MET A 287 -40.17 -1.91 -30.56
C MET A 287 -41.55 -2.42 -30.17
N MET A 288 -42.44 -1.51 -29.82
CA MET A 288 -43.88 -1.69 -29.89
C MET A 288 -44.39 -0.65 -30.89
N HIS A 289 -45.10 -1.15 -31.91
CA HIS A 289 -46.00 -0.46 -32.85
C HIS A 289 -45.31 0.43 -33.90
N GLY A 290 -45.44 0.22 -35.21
CA GLY A 290 -46.20 -0.75 -36.00
C GLY A 290 -46.38 -0.13 -37.39
N THR A 291 -45.86 -0.77 -38.44
CA THR A 291 -46.40 -0.84 -39.81
C THR A 291 -45.40 -1.57 -40.71
N ARG A 292 -45.86 -2.71 -41.22
CA ARG A 292 -45.56 -3.32 -42.53
C ARG A 292 -44.65 -2.48 -43.44
N VAL A 293 -43.53 -3.07 -43.90
CA VAL A 293 -43.27 -3.39 -45.32
C VAL A 293 -41.77 -3.73 -45.57
N VAL A 294 -41.58 -4.82 -46.32
CA VAL A 294 -40.38 -5.44 -46.92
C VAL A 294 -39.31 -6.05 -46.01
N ALA A 295 -39.43 -7.37 -45.81
CA ALA A 295 -38.28 -8.26 -45.78
C ALA A 295 -38.01 -8.79 -47.20
N ALA A 296 -36.82 -8.51 -47.72
CA ALA A 296 -36.12 -9.18 -48.82
C ALA A 296 -34.64 -8.88 -48.56
N ALA A 297 -33.65 -9.78 -48.57
CA ALA A 297 -33.48 -11.15 -49.03
C ALA A 297 -32.49 -11.83 -48.05
N ALA A 298 -32.31 -13.15 -47.95
CA ALA A 298 -32.51 -14.20 -48.94
C ALA A 298 -32.88 -15.51 -48.24
N ALA A 299 -33.93 -16.14 -48.77
CA ALA A 299 -34.12 -17.57 -48.70
C ALA A 299 -33.46 -18.20 -49.94
N ALA A 300 -32.86 -19.37 -49.75
CA ALA A 300 -32.86 -20.48 -50.69
C ALA A 300 -32.60 -21.70 -49.80
N THR A 301 -33.48 -22.69 -49.65
CA THR A 301 -34.48 -23.23 -50.57
C THR A 301 -35.57 -23.97 -49.78
N ASN A 302 -36.83 -23.80 -50.23
CA ASN A 302 -37.90 -24.78 -50.48
C ASN A 302 -37.96 -26.05 -49.59
N GLU A 303 -39.11 -26.50 -49.08
CA GLU A 303 -40.47 -26.44 -49.62
C GLU A 303 -41.52 -26.89 -48.57
N ASN A 304 -42.72 -26.31 -48.69
CA ASN A 304 -44.06 -26.86 -48.42
C ASN A 304 -44.54 -27.11 -46.96
N SER A 305 -45.28 -26.10 -46.49
CA SER A 305 -46.43 -26.12 -45.56
C SER A 305 -47.61 -27.01 -46.06
N PRO A 306 -48.78 -27.14 -45.38
CA PRO A 306 -49.23 -26.43 -44.15
C PRO A 306 -50.02 -27.26 -43.09
N LEU A 307 -50.12 -26.64 -41.90
CA LEU A 307 -51.28 -26.49 -40.98
C LEU A 307 -52.32 -27.61 -40.85
N LEU A 308 -52.60 -28.03 -39.60
CA LEU A 308 -53.93 -27.85 -38.98
C LEU A 308 -53.91 -28.21 -37.48
N GLU A 309 -54.45 -27.32 -36.65
CA GLU A 309 -54.95 -27.65 -35.30
C GLU A 309 -56.15 -28.59 -35.42
N ARG A 310 -56.19 -29.69 -34.67
CA ARG A 310 -57.43 -30.16 -34.06
C ARG A 310 -57.23 -31.19 -32.95
N THR A 311 -58.08 -30.99 -31.96
CA THR A 311 -58.46 -31.77 -30.80
C THR A 311 -58.80 -33.26 -31.04
N ALA A 312 -58.63 -34.02 -29.96
CA ALA A 312 -59.46 -35.15 -29.46
C ALA A 312 -59.10 -36.62 -29.81
N ASN A 313 -58.91 -37.38 -28.73
CA ASN A 313 -59.52 -38.68 -28.38
C ASN A 313 -59.43 -39.91 -29.29
N LEU A 314 -58.84 -40.97 -28.69
CA LEU A 314 -59.22 -42.40 -28.65
C LEU A 314 -59.75 -43.13 -29.91
N ALA A 315 -59.00 -44.17 -30.33
CA ALA A 315 -59.42 -45.59 -30.55
C ALA A 315 -58.25 -46.36 -31.21
N SER A 316 -57.52 -47.22 -30.50
CA SER A 316 -57.60 -48.70 -30.50
C SER A 316 -57.75 -49.38 -31.87
N THR A 317 -56.71 -50.10 -32.32
CA THR A 317 -56.76 -51.52 -32.72
C THR A 317 -55.35 -52.12 -32.82
N ASN A 318 -55.22 -53.32 -32.25
CA ASN A 318 -54.13 -54.30 -32.20
C ASN A 318 -53.43 -54.53 -33.55
N ASP A 319 -52.19 -55.04 -33.67
CA ASP A 319 -51.57 -56.19 -33.01
C ASP A 319 -50.05 -56.17 -33.28
N GLU A 320 -49.21 -56.29 -32.24
CA GLU A 320 -48.08 -57.25 -32.16
C GLU A 320 -47.37 -57.09 -30.80
N ARG A 321 -47.11 -58.22 -30.14
CA ARG A 321 -46.79 -58.34 -28.70
C ARG A 321 -45.34 -57.98 -28.31
N PRO A 322 -45.08 -57.69 -27.02
CA PRO A 322 -43.96 -56.86 -26.55
C PRO A 322 -42.89 -57.64 -25.74
N PRO A 323 -41.73 -57.03 -25.43
CA PRO A 323 -40.98 -57.27 -24.20
C PRO A 323 -41.38 -56.22 -23.12
N PRO A 324 -41.11 -56.47 -21.82
CA PRO A 324 -42.06 -56.20 -20.74
C PRO A 324 -42.22 -54.73 -20.35
N LEU A 325 -43.44 -54.43 -19.88
CA LEU A 325 -43.84 -53.19 -19.25
C LEU A 325 -42.96 -52.82 -18.05
N MET A 326 -42.65 -51.54 -17.99
CA MET A 326 -42.00 -50.79 -16.92
C MET A 326 -42.95 -50.52 -15.74
N SER A 327 -43.80 -51.48 -15.35
CA SER A 327 -44.86 -51.29 -14.36
C SER A 327 -44.76 -52.19 -13.12
N SER A 328 -43.59 -52.78 -12.85
CA SER A 328 -43.34 -53.53 -11.61
C SER A 328 -42.08 -53.09 -10.87
N LEU A 329 -41.89 -51.77 -10.73
CA LEU A 329 -41.02 -51.22 -9.68
C LEU A 329 -41.91 -50.48 -8.68
N PRO A 330 -42.28 -51.11 -7.55
CA PRO A 330 -42.86 -50.39 -6.43
C PRO A 330 -41.79 -49.47 -5.81
N SER A 331 -42.23 -48.34 -5.29
CA SER A 331 -41.53 -47.38 -4.39
C SER A 331 -40.33 -46.55 -4.89
N LEU A 332 -39.63 -46.88 -5.97
CA LEU A 332 -38.37 -46.17 -6.28
C LEU A 332 -38.50 -44.67 -6.59
N ALA A 333 -39.56 -44.24 -7.29
CA ALA A 333 -39.79 -42.82 -7.58
C ALA A 333 -40.11 -42.00 -6.31
N ASN A 334 -40.84 -42.59 -5.35
CA ASN A 334 -41.13 -41.98 -4.06
C ASN A 334 -39.90 -41.98 -3.13
N ASP A 335 -39.05 -43.00 -3.21
CA ASP A 335 -37.82 -43.07 -2.41
C ASP A 335 -36.73 -42.14 -2.94
N ILE A 336 -36.71 -41.83 -4.25
CA ILE A 336 -35.86 -40.79 -4.85
C ILE A 336 -36.35 -39.38 -4.48
N HIS A 337 -37.66 -39.15 -4.47
CA HIS A 337 -38.24 -37.92 -3.91
C HIS A 337 -37.93 -37.78 -2.42
N ARG A 338 -37.89 -38.89 -1.67
CA ARG A 338 -37.46 -38.93 -0.27
C ARG A 338 -35.97 -38.73 -0.08
N LEU A 339 -35.09 -39.18 -0.97
CA LEU A 339 -33.64 -38.89 -0.91
C LEU A 339 -33.34 -37.42 -1.25
N GLN A 340 -34.10 -36.84 -2.17
CA GLN A 340 -34.11 -35.39 -2.37
C GLN A 340 -34.78 -34.64 -1.21
N GLU A 341 -35.73 -35.20 -0.46
CA GLU A 341 -36.26 -34.54 0.74
C GLU A 341 -35.41 -34.77 2.00
N TYR A 342 -34.75 -35.92 2.18
CA TYR A 342 -34.12 -36.34 3.45
C TYR A 342 -32.95 -35.43 3.82
N ARG A 343 -32.23 -34.88 2.83
CA ARG A 343 -31.16 -33.90 3.06
C ARG A 343 -31.66 -32.45 3.09
N TRP A 344 -32.82 -32.19 2.51
CA TRP A 344 -33.47 -30.88 2.56
C TRP A 344 -34.33 -30.68 3.81
N ARG A 345 -34.66 -31.75 4.55
CA ARG A 345 -35.36 -31.69 5.84
C ARG A 345 -34.46 -31.27 7.00
N ASP A 346 -33.17 -31.65 7.00
CA ASP A 346 -32.24 -31.20 8.05
C ASP A 346 -31.94 -29.69 7.96
N GLU A 347 -32.11 -29.06 6.79
CA GLU A 347 -32.11 -27.58 6.68
C GLU A 347 -33.45 -26.96 7.11
N LYS A 348 -34.58 -27.68 6.99
CA LYS A 348 -35.89 -27.19 7.46
C LYS A 348 -36.06 -27.26 8.99
N ILE A 349 -35.28 -28.06 9.71
CA ILE A 349 -35.38 -28.16 11.18
C ILE A 349 -34.73 -26.96 11.89
N VAL A 350 -33.86 -26.19 11.22
CA VAL A 350 -33.37 -24.90 11.75
C VAL A 350 -34.35 -23.75 11.47
N ILE A 351 -35.25 -23.89 10.49
CA ILE A 351 -36.19 -22.83 10.07
C ILE A 351 -37.49 -22.85 10.91
N LYS A 352 -37.74 -23.86 11.76
CA LYS A 352 -39.04 -24.03 12.42
C LYS A 352 -39.19 -23.39 13.82
N ARG A 353 -38.27 -22.51 14.26
CA ARG A 353 -38.38 -21.87 15.59
C ARG A 353 -38.47 -20.34 15.62
N GLU A 354 -38.41 -19.64 14.48
CA GLU A 354 -38.56 -18.18 14.44
C GLU A 354 -39.40 -17.69 13.25
N ASP A 355 -40.57 -18.29 13.01
CA ASP A 355 -41.60 -17.66 12.18
C ASP A 355 -42.94 -17.69 12.93
N ARG A 356 -43.10 -16.76 13.86
CA ARG A 356 -44.41 -16.19 14.20
C ARG A 356 -44.36 -14.69 13.92
N GLY A 357 -44.88 -14.35 12.75
CA GLY A 357 -45.40 -13.03 12.42
C GLY A 357 -44.47 -12.18 11.59
N PHE A 358 -44.68 -12.17 10.27
CA PHE A 358 -44.79 -10.94 9.48
C PHE A 358 -45.59 -11.26 8.21
N ASN A 359 -46.89 -10.93 8.24
CA ASN A 359 -47.68 -10.76 7.03
C ASN A 359 -47.21 -9.47 6.35
N PHE A 360 -46.91 -9.55 5.06
CA PHE A 360 -46.77 -8.38 4.20
C PHE A 360 -48.15 -8.05 3.65
N ASP A 361 -48.64 -6.85 3.93
CA ASP A 361 -49.72 -6.26 3.15
C ASP A 361 -49.19 -5.97 1.75
N GLU A 362 -49.84 -6.59 0.77
CA GLU A 362 -49.67 -6.37 -0.65
C GLU A 362 -50.25 -5.02 -1.07
N GLU A 363 -49.47 -3.94 -0.95
CA GLU A 363 -49.75 -2.70 -1.70
C GLU A 363 -48.43 -2.12 -2.26
N GLU A 364 -47.96 -2.74 -3.34
CA GLU A 364 -47.39 -2.08 -4.54
C GLU A 364 -46.96 -3.17 -5.53
N ASN A 365 -47.94 -3.69 -6.27
CA ASN A 365 -47.69 -4.60 -7.38
C ASN A 365 -47.11 -3.80 -8.56
N GLY A 366 -45.97 -4.24 -9.11
CA GLY A 366 -45.68 -3.97 -10.53
C GLY A 366 -44.24 -3.61 -10.93
N LYS A 367 -43.27 -4.51 -10.68
CA LYS A 367 -42.27 -5.02 -11.66
C LYS A 367 -41.11 -5.67 -10.92
N PHE A 368 -41.23 -6.97 -10.63
CA PHE A 368 -40.03 -7.79 -10.55
C PHE A 368 -39.43 -7.85 -11.96
N ALA A 369 -38.45 -6.98 -12.21
CA ALA A 369 -37.68 -6.99 -13.43
C ALA A 369 -37.05 -8.38 -13.60
N SER A 370 -37.36 -9.02 -14.73
CA SER A 370 -36.77 -10.30 -15.14
C SER A 370 -35.23 -10.27 -15.06
N ASP A 371 -34.60 -11.44 -14.97
CA ASP A 371 -33.14 -11.68 -14.98
C ASP A 371 -32.36 -10.93 -16.11
N ARG A 372 -33.06 -10.29 -17.05
CA ARG A 372 -32.53 -9.45 -18.13
C ARG A 372 -32.01 -8.06 -17.71
N GLU A 373 -32.19 -7.63 -16.45
CA GLU A 373 -31.75 -6.29 -15.99
C GLU A 373 -30.53 -6.30 -15.04
N LEU A 374 -29.65 -7.31 -15.11
CA LEU A 374 -28.42 -7.32 -14.30
C LEU A 374 -27.45 -6.15 -14.56
N ASN A 375 -27.60 -5.44 -15.68
CA ASN A 375 -26.67 -4.42 -16.16
C ASN A 375 -27.34 -3.02 -16.31
N SER A 376 -28.45 -2.75 -15.61
CA SER A 376 -29.11 -1.44 -15.68
C SER A 376 -28.40 -0.41 -14.79
N LYS A 377 -28.29 0.84 -15.28
CA LYS A 377 -27.63 1.98 -14.61
C LYS A 377 -28.22 2.33 -13.24
N ASN A 378 -29.41 1.83 -12.92
CA ASN A 378 -30.14 2.16 -11.70
C ASN A 378 -29.75 1.29 -10.50
N PHE A 379 -29.03 0.19 -10.73
CA PHE A 379 -28.92 -0.87 -9.72
C PHE A 379 -27.48 -1.25 -9.35
N MET A 380 -26.54 -1.24 -10.29
CA MET A 380 -25.12 -1.50 -10.01
C MET A 380 -24.27 -0.29 -10.39
N PRO A 381 -23.44 0.24 -9.47
CA PRO A 381 -22.58 1.38 -9.78
C PRO A 381 -21.48 0.96 -10.76
N VAL A 382 -21.18 1.82 -11.74
CA VAL A 382 -19.95 1.71 -12.54
C VAL A 382 -18.77 1.62 -11.58
N GLY A 383 -17.78 0.77 -11.86
CA GLY A 383 -16.60 0.59 -11.00
C GLY A 383 -16.77 -0.37 -9.82
N MET A 384 -17.93 -1.04 -9.70
CA MET A 384 -18.10 -2.11 -8.71
C MET A 384 -17.17 -3.29 -9.02
N LEU A 385 -16.53 -3.84 -7.98
CA LEU A 385 -15.66 -5.00 -8.08
C LEU A 385 -16.41 -6.26 -7.67
N ALA A 386 -16.19 -7.35 -8.39
CA ALA A 386 -16.67 -8.67 -8.03
C ALA A 386 -15.53 -9.69 -8.10
N LEU A 387 -15.30 -10.40 -7.00
CA LEU A 387 -14.37 -11.51 -6.95
C LEU A 387 -15.14 -12.81 -7.19
N ARG A 388 -14.77 -13.50 -8.28
CA ARG A 388 -15.44 -14.73 -8.72
C ARG A 388 -14.43 -15.87 -8.79
N PRO A 389 -14.76 -17.08 -8.31
CA PRO A 389 -13.94 -18.25 -8.61
C PRO A 389 -13.90 -18.51 -10.12
N SER A 390 -12.75 -18.95 -10.63
CA SER A 390 -12.69 -19.52 -11.96
C SER A 390 -12.83 -21.03 -11.86
N GLY A 391 -13.58 -21.62 -12.80
CA GLY A 391 -13.61 -23.07 -12.91
C GLY A 391 -12.21 -23.59 -13.26
N ILE A 392 -11.78 -24.66 -12.59
CA ILE A 392 -10.55 -25.36 -12.95
C ILE A 392 -10.77 -25.94 -14.35
N LYS A 393 -10.14 -25.34 -15.37
CA LYS A 393 -10.24 -25.84 -16.73
C LYS A 393 -9.46 -27.14 -16.82
N ILE A 394 -10.11 -28.19 -17.28
CA ILE A 394 -9.50 -29.50 -17.56
C ILE A 394 -9.63 -29.68 -19.08
N MET A 395 -8.75 -29.06 -19.87
CA MET A 395 -8.74 -29.18 -21.34
C MET A 395 -7.32 -29.53 -21.81
N GLY A 396 -7.26 -30.32 -22.89
CA GLY A 396 -6.10 -31.12 -23.33
C GLY A 396 -4.74 -30.41 -23.29
N GLY A 397 -3.83 -30.97 -22.49
CA GLY A 397 -2.45 -30.50 -22.28
C GLY A 397 -2.08 -30.25 -20.81
N ASP A 398 -3.06 -30.05 -19.92
CA ASP A 398 -2.80 -29.68 -18.53
C ASP A 398 -2.40 -30.87 -17.63
N THR A 399 -1.27 -30.70 -16.93
CA THR A 399 -0.69 -31.63 -15.93
C THR A 399 -1.55 -31.89 -14.68
N ILE A 400 -2.76 -31.32 -14.60
CA ILE A 400 -3.63 -31.40 -13.42
C ILE A 400 -4.33 -32.75 -13.35
N LEU A 401 -4.90 -33.23 -14.46
CA LEU A 401 -5.60 -34.51 -14.53
C LEU A 401 -4.62 -35.65 -14.22
N SER A 402 -3.43 -35.64 -14.81
CA SER A 402 -2.38 -36.62 -14.54
C SER A 402 -1.85 -36.56 -13.11
N ARG A 403 -1.58 -35.35 -12.57
CA ARG A 403 -1.18 -35.19 -11.15
C ARG A 403 -2.25 -35.72 -10.20
N MET A 404 -3.51 -35.43 -10.48
CA MET A 404 -4.63 -35.91 -9.66
C MET A 404 -4.76 -37.43 -9.73
N LEU A 405 -4.76 -38.03 -10.92
CA LEU A 405 -4.88 -39.48 -11.06
C LEU A 405 -3.69 -40.20 -10.40
N ARG A 406 -2.48 -39.63 -10.50
CA ARG A 406 -1.29 -40.10 -9.78
C ARG A 406 -1.46 -40.03 -8.26
N GLU A 407 -1.94 -38.92 -7.72
CA GLU A 407 -2.20 -38.74 -6.28
C GLU A 407 -3.33 -39.65 -5.79
N THR A 408 -4.35 -39.91 -6.61
CA THR A 408 -5.39 -40.90 -6.28
C THR A 408 -4.83 -42.32 -6.27
N SER A 409 -3.96 -42.66 -7.21
CA SER A 409 -3.27 -43.95 -7.28
C SER A 409 -2.38 -44.16 -6.05
N GLN A 410 -1.58 -43.15 -5.69
CA GLN A 410 -0.75 -43.19 -4.48
C GLN A 410 -1.59 -43.29 -3.20
N ALA A 411 -2.70 -42.53 -3.09
CA ALA A 411 -3.58 -42.62 -1.93
C ALA A 411 -4.20 -44.02 -1.78
N LEU A 412 -4.51 -44.69 -2.89
CA LEU A 412 -4.99 -46.08 -2.89
C LEU A 412 -3.90 -47.04 -2.41
N ASP A 413 -2.68 -46.94 -2.94
CA ASP A 413 -1.54 -47.76 -2.53
C ASP A 413 -1.25 -47.64 -1.02
N GLU A 414 -1.20 -46.40 -0.52
CA GLU A 414 -0.97 -46.16 0.90
C GLU A 414 -2.12 -46.69 1.77
N THR A 415 -3.38 -46.61 1.31
CA THR A 415 -4.52 -47.20 2.04
C THR A 415 -4.44 -48.73 2.03
N PHE A 416 -4.10 -49.36 0.92
CA PHE A 416 -3.97 -50.81 0.84
C PHE A 416 -2.77 -51.32 1.64
N GLN A 417 -1.66 -50.59 1.68
CA GLN A 417 -0.51 -50.91 2.52
C GLN A 417 -0.85 -50.86 4.02
N GLU A 418 -1.54 -49.81 4.44
CA GLU A 418 -1.97 -49.61 5.84
C GLU A 418 -3.03 -50.64 6.28
N THR A 419 -3.89 -51.05 5.36
CA THR A 419 -4.96 -52.02 5.63
C THR A 419 -4.59 -53.47 5.27
N LYS A 420 -3.39 -53.70 4.71
CA LYS A 420 -2.89 -55.00 4.22
C LYS A 420 -3.02 -56.09 5.25
N GLN A 421 -2.60 -55.83 6.49
CA GLN A 421 -2.59 -56.80 7.59
C GLN A 421 -4.01 -57.23 8.01
N ARG A 422 -5.01 -56.34 7.85
CA ARG A 422 -6.41 -56.64 8.17
C ARG A 422 -7.11 -57.34 7.01
N LEU A 423 -6.85 -56.89 5.78
CA LEU A 423 -7.40 -57.49 4.56
C LEU A 423 -6.86 -58.90 4.30
N SER A 424 -5.58 -59.16 4.59
CA SER A 424 -4.95 -60.47 4.43
C SER A 424 -5.47 -61.53 5.41
N ARG A 425 -6.15 -61.13 6.49
CA ARG A 425 -6.77 -62.03 7.48
C ARG A 425 -8.18 -62.48 7.08
N MET A 426 -8.78 -61.86 6.06
CA MET A 426 -10.15 -62.18 5.61
C MET A 426 -10.16 -63.24 4.53
N ARG A 427 -11.13 -64.16 4.59
CA ARG A 427 -11.37 -65.13 3.51
C ARG A 427 -12.03 -64.45 2.31
N ASP A 428 -11.85 -65.01 1.11
CA ASP A 428 -12.43 -64.44 -0.13
C ASP A 428 -13.94 -64.23 -0.08
N VAL A 429 -14.67 -65.10 0.63
CA VAL A 429 -16.12 -64.97 0.86
C VAL A 429 -16.44 -63.71 1.68
N GLN A 430 -15.67 -63.45 2.76
CA GLN A 430 -15.82 -62.25 3.58
C GLN A 430 -15.43 -61.00 2.79
N LEU A 431 -14.41 -61.07 1.93
CA LEU A 431 -14.05 -59.94 1.06
C LEU A 431 -15.18 -59.63 0.06
N ARG A 432 -15.91 -60.62 -0.44
CA ARG A 432 -17.08 -60.40 -1.30
C ARG A 432 -18.25 -59.77 -0.54
N GLU A 433 -18.62 -60.30 0.63
CA GLU A 433 -19.74 -59.79 1.44
C GLU A 433 -19.55 -58.34 1.92
N HIS A 434 -18.31 -57.91 2.17
CA HIS A 434 -18.04 -56.55 2.67
C HIS A 434 -17.76 -55.52 1.57
N PHE A 435 -17.21 -55.93 0.41
CA PHE A 435 -16.71 -54.98 -0.60
C PHE A 435 -17.48 -54.98 -1.92
N VAL A 436 -18.36 -55.95 -2.19
CA VAL A 436 -19.27 -55.90 -3.35
C VAL A 436 -20.52 -55.11 -2.96
N PRO A 437 -20.78 -53.92 -3.55
CA PRO A 437 -21.94 -53.11 -3.22
C PRO A 437 -23.15 -53.55 -4.04
N GLU A 438 -24.34 -53.51 -3.44
CA GLU A 438 -25.63 -53.63 -4.14
C GLU A 438 -26.29 -52.24 -4.17
N CYS A 439 -26.80 -51.81 -5.32
CA CYS A 439 -27.34 -50.47 -5.48
C CYS A 439 -28.65 -50.22 -4.73
N PHE A 440 -29.40 -51.29 -4.45
CA PHE A 440 -30.64 -51.27 -3.68
C PHE A 440 -30.54 -52.26 -2.52
N PRO A 441 -29.76 -51.92 -1.48
CA PRO A 441 -29.54 -52.84 -0.37
C PRO A 441 -30.79 -52.95 0.52
N ASP A 442 -31.05 -54.15 1.00
CA ASP A 442 -31.89 -54.33 2.18
C ASP A 442 -31.26 -53.62 3.39
N ARG A 443 -32.09 -53.13 4.34
CA ARG A 443 -31.61 -52.41 5.54
C ARG A 443 -30.54 -53.16 6.36
N ASN A 444 -30.42 -54.47 6.17
CA ASN A 444 -29.47 -55.36 6.87
C ASN A 444 -28.28 -55.79 5.98
N ALA A 445 -28.02 -55.12 4.86
CA ALA A 445 -26.91 -55.49 3.97
C ALA A 445 -25.57 -55.35 4.71
N LYS A 446 -24.83 -56.46 4.81
CA LYS A 446 -23.58 -56.54 5.61
C LYS A 446 -22.49 -55.56 5.15
N PHE A 447 -22.50 -55.14 3.88
CA PHE A 447 -21.55 -54.15 3.37
C PHE A 447 -21.80 -52.74 3.94
N MET A 448 -23.04 -52.40 4.31
CA MET A 448 -23.37 -51.09 4.91
C MET A 448 -22.94 -51.00 6.37
N THR A 449 -22.99 -52.11 7.11
CA THR A 449 -22.65 -52.20 8.54
C THR A 449 -21.23 -52.73 8.80
N SER A 450 -20.42 -52.89 7.75
CA SER A 450 -19.07 -53.45 7.90
C SER A 450 -18.06 -52.42 8.39
N ASP A 451 -17.54 -52.62 9.60
CA ASP A 451 -16.42 -51.84 10.13
C ASP A 451 -15.17 -51.93 9.24
N ALA A 452 -14.97 -53.05 8.54
CA ALA A 452 -13.83 -53.23 7.65
C ALA A 452 -13.92 -52.31 6.42
N ARG A 453 -15.07 -52.29 5.75
CA ARG A 453 -15.33 -51.39 4.61
C ARG A 453 -15.35 -49.93 5.05
N GLU A 454 -15.99 -49.64 6.18
CA GLU A 454 -16.06 -48.30 6.73
C GLU A 454 -14.66 -47.74 7.06
N ASN A 455 -13.79 -48.54 7.67
CA ASN A 455 -12.42 -48.13 7.93
C ASN A 455 -11.60 -47.91 6.65
N VAL A 456 -11.69 -48.80 5.66
CA VAL A 456 -10.99 -48.62 4.37
C VAL A 456 -11.48 -47.36 3.66
N SER A 457 -12.80 -47.16 3.59
CA SER A 457 -13.41 -45.98 2.96
C SER A 457 -13.09 -44.68 3.71
N ALA A 458 -13.03 -44.70 5.05
CA ALA A 458 -12.66 -43.54 5.87
C ALA A 458 -11.19 -43.15 5.71
N ILE A 459 -10.27 -44.13 5.74
CA ILE A 459 -8.83 -43.90 5.54
C ILE A 459 -8.60 -43.34 4.13
N LEU A 460 -9.15 -43.99 3.09
CA LEU A 460 -9.01 -43.54 1.71
C LEU A 460 -9.58 -42.13 1.53
N THR A 461 -10.77 -41.87 2.07
CA THR A 461 -11.40 -40.55 2.02
C THR A 461 -10.53 -39.50 2.73
N SER A 462 -9.92 -39.80 3.87
CA SER A 462 -9.06 -38.85 4.58
C SER A 462 -7.81 -38.46 3.80
N LYS A 463 -7.16 -39.45 3.13
CA LYS A 463 -5.98 -39.25 2.30
C LYS A 463 -6.32 -38.49 1.02
N LEU A 464 -7.36 -38.92 0.31
CA LEU A 464 -7.88 -38.22 -0.86
C LEU A 464 -8.24 -36.78 -0.52
N ARG A 465 -8.97 -36.54 0.57
CA ARG A 465 -9.33 -35.18 1.00
C ARG A 465 -8.11 -34.30 1.26
N ARG A 466 -7.01 -34.86 1.77
CA ARG A 466 -5.74 -34.13 1.98
C ARG A 466 -5.08 -33.77 0.65
N SER A 467 -4.85 -34.75 -0.24
CA SER A 467 -4.23 -34.52 -1.54
C SER A 467 -5.07 -33.58 -2.41
N MET A 468 -6.40 -33.79 -2.48
CA MET A 468 -7.31 -32.95 -3.25
C MET A 468 -7.41 -31.52 -2.72
N ARG A 469 -7.32 -31.31 -1.39
CA ARG A 469 -7.22 -29.96 -0.82
C ARG A 469 -5.95 -29.25 -1.24
N GLN A 470 -4.82 -29.95 -1.27
CA GLN A 470 -3.54 -29.36 -1.68
C GLN A 470 -3.57 -29.00 -3.17
N ILE A 471 -4.04 -29.91 -4.03
CA ILE A 471 -4.21 -29.66 -5.47
C ILE A 471 -5.17 -28.49 -5.70
N SER A 472 -6.29 -28.47 -4.99
CA SER A 472 -7.27 -27.37 -5.08
C SER A 472 -6.64 -26.04 -4.68
N LYS A 473 -5.87 -26.00 -3.59
CA LYS A 473 -5.16 -24.79 -3.15
C LYS A 473 -4.12 -24.33 -4.16
N ASP A 474 -3.33 -25.23 -4.73
CA ASP A 474 -2.28 -24.90 -5.71
C ASP A 474 -2.87 -24.33 -7.01
N LYS A 475 -4.05 -24.83 -7.42
CA LYS A 475 -4.68 -24.51 -8.71
C LYS A 475 -5.89 -23.61 -8.61
N ALA A 476 -6.31 -23.18 -7.42
CA ALA A 476 -7.38 -22.23 -7.24
C ALA A 476 -7.03 -20.90 -7.91
N GLU A 477 -7.78 -20.53 -8.93
CA GLU A 477 -7.69 -19.24 -9.60
C GLU A 477 -9.00 -18.48 -9.42
N PHE A 478 -8.91 -17.21 -9.06
CA PHE A 478 -10.04 -16.30 -8.92
C PHE A 478 -9.90 -15.16 -9.92
N GLN A 479 -11.00 -14.77 -10.54
CA GLN A 479 -11.07 -13.65 -11.46
C GLN A 479 -11.64 -12.45 -10.72
N LEU A 480 -10.91 -11.33 -10.79
CA LEU A 480 -11.44 -10.03 -10.37
C LEU A 480 -12.15 -9.40 -11.58
N LEU A 481 -13.44 -9.13 -11.43
CA LEU A 481 -14.27 -8.48 -12.42
C LEU A 481 -14.57 -7.04 -11.98
N ASN A 482 -14.65 -6.14 -12.95
CA ASN A 482 -15.04 -4.76 -12.77
C ASN A 482 -16.20 -4.41 -13.69
N LEU A 483 -17.20 -3.69 -13.18
CA LEU A 483 -18.35 -3.25 -13.96
C LEU A 483 -18.05 -1.95 -14.71
N GLN A 484 -17.87 -2.02 -16.02
CA GLN A 484 -17.50 -0.88 -16.86
C GLN A 484 -18.64 -0.48 -17.81
N ALA A 485 -18.77 0.82 -18.09
CA ALA A 485 -19.70 1.32 -19.09
C ALA A 485 -19.04 1.30 -20.48
N VAL A 486 -19.43 0.35 -21.34
CA VAL A 486 -18.89 0.20 -22.69
C VAL A 486 -19.82 0.87 -23.70
N ARG A 487 -19.27 1.71 -24.59
CA ARG A 487 -19.99 2.27 -25.73
C ARG A 487 -19.92 1.31 -26.91
N PHE A 488 -21.08 0.88 -27.40
CA PHE A 488 -21.16 0.10 -28.64
C PHE A 488 -21.34 1.04 -29.84
N PRO A 489 -20.89 0.65 -31.06
CA PRO A 489 -21.19 1.38 -32.28
C PRO A 489 -22.71 1.46 -32.45
N GLY A 490 -23.27 2.68 -32.44
CA GLY A 490 -24.72 2.93 -32.39
C GLY A 490 -25.21 3.77 -31.20
N ASN A 491 -24.31 4.48 -30.49
CA ASN A 491 -24.63 5.47 -29.44
C ASN A 491 -25.35 4.91 -28.19
N LYS A 492 -25.25 3.61 -27.92
CA LYS A 492 -25.78 2.97 -26.69
C LYS A 492 -24.63 2.63 -25.72
N THR A 493 -24.69 3.19 -24.51
CA THR A 493 -23.81 2.81 -23.38
C THR A 493 -24.42 1.63 -22.62
N GLN A 494 -23.70 0.54 -22.46
CA GLN A 494 -24.15 -0.64 -21.71
C GLN A 494 -23.11 -1.04 -20.66
N LEU A 495 -23.57 -1.43 -19.47
CA LEU A 495 -22.69 -1.93 -18.42
C LEU A 495 -22.25 -3.36 -18.76
N ARG A 496 -20.95 -3.64 -18.63
CA ARG A 496 -20.33 -4.93 -18.91
C ARG A 496 -19.31 -5.26 -17.83
N TRP A 497 -19.39 -6.48 -17.30
CA TRP A 497 -18.35 -7.04 -16.43
C TRP A 497 -17.11 -7.40 -17.25
N THR A 498 -16.01 -6.71 -16.99
CA THR A 498 -14.71 -6.94 -17.62
C THR A 498 -13.74 -7.54 -16.60
N LYS A 499 -12.95 -8.52 -17.02
CA LYS A 499 -11.88 -9.08 -16.18
C LYS A 499 -10.76 -8.06 -16.02
N VAL A 500 -10.41 -7.73 -14.79
CA VAL A 500 -9.36 -6.75 -14.43
C VAL A 500 -8.28 -7.35 -13.53
N GLY A 501 -8.28 -8.66 -13.32
CA GLY A 501 -7.24 -9.30 -12.53
C GLY A 501 -7.45 -10.80 -12.31
N THR A 502 -6.39 -11.44 -11.82
CA THR A 502 -6.37 -12.86 -11.45
C THR A 502 -5.65 -13.06 -10.13
N ILE A 503 -6.23 -13.88 -9.25
CA ILE A 503 -5.61 -14.28 -7.99
C ILE A 503 -5.37 -15.78 -8.03
N LYS A 504 -4.11 -16.23 -7.93
CA LYS A 504 -3.72 -17.64 -7.94
C LYS A 504 -3.32 -18.10 -6.54
N GLY A 505 -3.80 -19.27 -6.14
CA GLY A 505 -3.47 -19.94 -4.88
C GLY A 505 -3.80 -19.13 -3.62
N GLY A 506 -4.69 -18.13 -3.72
CA GLY A 506 -5.02 -17.20 -2.64
C GLY A 506 -3.83 -16.38 -2.14
N ARG A 507 -2.78 -16.18 -2.95
CA ARG A 507 -1.56 -15.43 -2.58
C ARG A 507 -1.03 -14.54 -3.69
N GLU A 508 -0.91 -15.07 -4.90
CA GLU A 508 -0.39 -14.31 -6.04
C GLU A 508 -1.51 -13.47 -6.65
N VAL A 509 -1.42 -12.15 -6.52
CA VAL A 509 -2.42 -11.19 -7.01
C VAL A 509 -1.86 -10.44 -8.20
N ARG A 510 -2.48 -10.58 -9.37
CA ARG A 510 -2.20 -9.78 -10.58
C ARG A 510 -3.41 -8.92 -10.89
N LEU A 511 -3.20 -7.62 -11.04
CA LEU A 511 -4.23 -6.63 -11.29
C LEU A 511 -3.90 -5.89 -12.59
N ASP A 512 -4.92 -5.71 -13.41
CA ASP A 512 -4.96 -4.85 -14.59
C ASP A 512 -5.67 -3.53 -14.22
N THR A 513 -5.84 -2.62 -15.18
CA THR A 513 -6.46 -1.31 -14.93
C THR A 513 -7.90 -1.43 -14.41
N ILE A 514 -8.15 -0.84 -13.25
CA ILE A 514 -9.47 -0.79 -12.60
C ILE A 514 -10.08 0.58 -12.84
N ILE A 515 -11.29 0.61 -13.40
CA ILE A 515 -12.17 1.78 -13.40
C ILE A 515 -12.91 1.81 -12.06
N TRP A 516 -12.89 2.94 -11.37
CA TRP A 516 -13.51 3.10 -10.05
C TRP A 516 -14.90 3.72 -10.14
N PRO A 517 -15.70 3.62 -9.06
CA PRO A 517 -16.97 4.33 -8.97
C PRO A 517 -16.79 5.83 -9.25
N GLY A 518 -17.43 6.31 -10.33
CA GLY A 518 -17.22 7.65 -10.89
C GLY A 518 -16.62 7.67 -12.32
N GLY A 519 -16.09 6.54 -12.80
CA GLY A 519 -15.58 6.38 -14.17
C GLY A 519 -14.09 6.73 -14.36
N GLY A 520 -13.39 7.11 -13.28
CA GLY A 520 -11.95 7.37 -13.28
C GLY A 520 -11.08 6.10 -13.13
N ILE A 521 -9.79 6.21 -13.43
CA ILE A 521 -8.78 5.15 -13.26
C ILE A 521 -8.20 5.15 -11.82
N VAL A 522 -8.48 6.22 -11.06
CA VAL A 522 -8.11 6.40 -9.65
C VAL A 522 -9.39 6.35 -8.79
N PRO A 523 -9.38 5.74 -7.59
CA PRO A 523 -10.56 5.71 -6.73
C PRO A 523 -10.97 7.11 -6.27
N ALA A 524 -12.27 7.42 -6.32
CA ALA A 524 -12.80 8.71 -5.89
C ALA A 524 -12.52 9.07 -4.41
N TYR A 525 -12.22 8.11 -3.54
CA TYR A 525 -11.75 8.38 -2.16
C TYR A 525 -10.24 8.73 -2.09
N LEU A 526 -9.43 8.29 -3.06
CA LEU A 526 -8.07 8.81 -3.26
C LEU A 526 -8.11 10.17 -3.96
N GLU A 527 -9.15 10.46 -4.74
CA GLU A 527 -9.41 11.82 -5.24
C GLU A 527 -9.78 12.80 -4.11
N GLN A 528 -10.29 12.32 -2.96
CA GLN A 528 -10.41 13.14 -1.73
C GLN A 528 -9.05 13.49 -1.11
N GLY A 529 -7.98 12.80 -1.52
CA GLY A 529 -6.57 13.14 -1.23
C GLY A 529 -5.87 13.92 -2.34
N GLY A 530 -6.56 14.25 -3.43
CA GLY A 530 -6.06 15.11 -4.51
C GLY A 530 -6.05 14.46 -5.88
N GLU A 531 -7.21 14.40 -6.55
CA GLU A 531 -7.35 14.55 -8.02
C GLU A 531 -8.83 14.49 -8.44
N LYS A 532 -9.62 15.48 -8.04
CA LYS A 532 -10.94 15.74 -8.63
C LYS A 532 -10.80 16.08 -10.13
N VAL A 533 -11.42 15.30 -11.01
CA VAL A 533 -11.64 15.71 -12.40
C VAL A 533 -12.53 16.97 -12.40
N GLY A 534 -11.96 18.08 -12.85
CA GLY A 534 -12.59 19.42 -12.80
C GLY A 534 -11.84 20.45 -11.94
N MET A 535 -10.76 20.08 -11.25
CA MET A 535 -9.91 21.06 -10.56
C MET A 535 -9.10 21.90 -11.56
N PRO A 536 -9.08 23.23 -11.40
CA PRO A 536 -8.23 24.09 -12.21
C PRO A 536 -6.75 23.73 -12.00
N ILE A 537 -6.01 23.64 -13.10
CA ILE A 537 -4.55 23.44 -13.10
C ILE A 537 -3.91 24.82 -13.24
N TYR A 538 -3.09 25.20 -12.26
CA TYR A 538 -2.32 26.44 -12.28
C TYR A 538 -0.85 26.16 -12.54
N ARG A 539 -0.23 26.95 -13.41
CA ARG A 539 1.21 26.99 -13.57
C ARG A 539 1.79 27.83 -12.45
N ILE A 540 2.69 27.22 -11.68
CA ILE A 540 3.32 27.82 -10.52
C ILE A 540 4.81 27.92 -10.78
N VAL A 541 5.32 29.15 -10.70
CA VAL A 541 6.75 29.44 -10.80
C VAL A 541 7.36 29.50 -9.41
N THR A 542 8.60 29.03 -9.28
CA THR A 542 9.43 29.18 -8.09
C THR A 542 10.87 29.56 -8.44
N ALA A 543 11.66 29.99 -7.45
CA ALA A 543 13.10 30.24 -7.56
C ALA A 543 13.83 29.49 -6.44
N LEU A 544 15.13 29.20 -6.64
CA LEU A 544 15.96 28.53 -5.64
C LEU A 544 16.31 29.49 -4.50
N ALA A 545 16.07 29.05 -3.26
CA ALA A 545 16.47 29.74 -2.05
C ALA A 545 16.33 28.82 -0.84
N SER A 546 17.44 28.25 -0.38
CA SER A 546 17.47 27.45 0.84
C SER A 546 17.13 28.30 2.07
N PRO A 547 16.29 27.86 3.02
CA PRO A 547 15.64 26.54 3.13
C PRO A 547 14.21 26.47 2.54
N PHE A 548 13.73 27.54 1.90
CA PHE A 548 12.38 27.63 1.37
C PHE A 548 12.15 26.74 0.15
N THR A 549 13.14 26.68 -0.74
CA THR A 549 13.12 25.97 -2.01
C THR A 549 14.51 25.44 -2.34
N MET A 550 14.64 24.12 -2.28
CA MET A 550 15.84 23.35 -2.58
C MET A 550 15.52 22.29 -3.62
N VAL A 551 16.54 21.83 -4.34
CA VAL A 551 16.39 20.82 -5.41
C VAL A 551 17.24 19.59 -5.14
N THR A 552 16.71 18.44 -5.51
CA THR A 552 17.40 17.16 -5.56
C THR A 552 17.09 16.43 -6.86
N ASN A 553 18.02 15.58 -7.30
CA ASN A 553 17.83 14.73 -8.46
C ASN A 553 16.83 13.59 -8.18
N LEU A 554 16.20 13.05 -9.23
CA LEU A 554 15.31 11.90 -9.12
C LEU A 554 16.10 10.66 -8.69
N GLN A 555 15.52 9.89 -7.78
CA GLN A 555 16.03 8.57 -7.39
C GLN A 555 15.08 7.52 -7.96
N GLU A 556 15.60 6.61 -8.80
CA GLU A 556 14.79 5.56 -9.47
C GLU A 556 13.59 6.09 -10.29
N GLY A 557 13.67 7.33 -10.80
CA GLY A 557 12.60 7.96 -11.56
C GLY A 557 11.46 8.54 -10.72
N PHE A 558 11.61 8.59 -9.39
CA PHE A 558 10.63 9.18 -8.46
C PHE A 558 11.25 10.22 -7.54
N CYS A 559 10.41 11.13 -7.03
CA CYS A 559 10.77 12.06 -5.98
C CYS A 559 10.45 11.46 -4.61
N LEU A 560 11.48 11.01 -3.88
CA LEU A 560 11.33 10.51 -2.51
C LEU A 560 11.14 11.65 -1.49
N ARG A 561 11.64 12.85 -1.82
CA ARG A 561 11.54 14.05 -0.99
C ARG A 561 11.08 15.23 -1.84
N GLY A 562 9.95 15.84 -1.46
CA GLY A 562 9.39 17.01 -2.15
C GLY A 562 8.42 16.71 -3.29
N LEU A 563 8.28 17.69 -4.17
CA LEU A 563 7.38 17.74 -5.31
C LEU A 563 8.18 17.66 -6.62
N THR A 564 7.56 17.12 -7.68
CA THR A 564 8.15 17.16 -9.02
C THR A 564 8.12 18.59 -9.56
N CYS A 565 9.27 19.10 -10.01
CA CYS A 565 9.39 20.41 -10.64
C CYS A 565 10.21 20.33 -11.93
N GLN A 566 9.95 21.23 -12.86
CA GLN A 566 10.66 21.31 -14.13
C GLN A 566 11.62 22.50 -14.17
N GLN A 567 12.81 22.31 -14.72
CA GLN A 567 13.71 23.38 -15.12
C GLN A 567 14.09 23.16 -16.57
N GLY A 568 13.53 23.95 -17.48
CA GLY A 568 13.58 23.66 -18.92
C GLY A 568 13.04 22.24 -19.21
N ASP A 569 13.81 21.43 -19.93
CA ASP A 569 13.43 20.05 -20.28
C ASP A 569 13.76 19.02 -19.20
N THR A 570 14.39 19.44 -18.10
CA THR A 570 14.80 18.54 -17.01
C THR A 570 13.78 18.50 -15.88
N VAL A 571 13.41 17.29 -15.46
CA VAL A 571 12.56 17.07 -14.28
C VAL A 571 13.46 16.88 -13.06
N MET A 572 13.11 17.51 -11.94
CA MET A 572 13.81 17.44 -10.65
C MET A 572 12.81 17.38 -9.49
N CYS A 573 13.31 17.21 -8.27
CA CYS A 573 12.52 17.18 -7.05
C CYS A 573 12.77 18.44 -6.22
N CYS A 574 11.75 19.30 -6.09
CA CYS A 574 11.78 20.53 -5.31
C CYS A 574 11.18 20.30 -3.91
N TYR A 575 11.90 20.69 -2.85
CA TYR A 575 11.44 20.59 -1.47
C TYR A 575 11.83 21.83 -0.65
N GLY A 576 11.15 22.07 0.47
CA GLY A 576 11.43 23.21 1.35
C GLY A 576 10.14 23.78 1.94
N LEU A 577 10.27 24.83 2.77
CA LEU A 577 9.13 25.43 3.47
C LEU A 577 8.02 25.91 2.51
N SER A 578 8.39 26.61 1.43
CA SER A 578 7.40 27.10 0.44
C SER A 578 6.75 25.97 -0.35
N MET A 579 7.44 24.84 -0.53
CA MET A 579 6.90 23.66 -1.25
C MET A 579 5.94 22.86 -0.37
N ASP A 580 6.26 22.71 0.92
CA ASP A 580 5.35 22.13 1.91
C ASP A 580 4.09 22.99 2.02
N LEU A 581 4.24 24.33 2.14
CA LEU A 581 3.11 25.26 2.16
C LEU A 581 2.24 25.15 0.90
N LEU A 582 2.85 25.10 -0.28
CA LEU A 582 2.14 24.88 -1.55
C LEU A 582 1.28 23.62 -1.51
N THR A 583 1.83 22.52 -1.00
CA THR A 583 1.13 21.23 -0.92
C THR A 583 -0.11 21.31 -0.02
N VAL A 584 0.00 21.99 1.12
CA VAL A 584 -1.13 22.14 2.06
C VAL A 584 -2.19 23.08 1.46
N VAL A 585 -1.78 24.22 0.91
CA VAL A 585 -2.70 25.20 0.29
C VAL A 585 -3.45 24.57 -0.90
N ALA A 586 -2.75 23.85 -1.77
CA ALA A 586 -3.37 23.17 -2.92
C ALA A 586 -4.38 22.11 -2.49
N ARG A 587 -4.11 21.39 -1.40
CA ARG A 587 -5.02 20.40 -0.82
C ARG A 587 -6.27 21.05 -0.22
N GLU A 588 -6.13 22.16 0.50
CA GLU A 588 -7.25 22.83 1.16
C GLU A 588 -8.17 23.55 0.17
N LEU A 589 -7.60 24.26 -0.80
CA LEU A 589 -8.38 24.96 -1.82
C LEU A 589 -8.83 24.06 -2.98
N GLY A 590 -8.28 22.85 -3.07
CA GLY A 590 -8.62 21.88 -4.11
C GLY A 590 -8.28 22.40 -5.51
N PHE A 591 -7.00 22.66 -5.77
CA PHE A 591 -6.50 22.93 -7.11
C PHE A 591 -5.28 22.08 -7.44
N ARG A 592 -4.99 21.93 -8.73
CA ARG A 592 -3.79 21.26 -9.24
C ARG A 592 -2.76 22.28 -9.68
N PHE A 593 -1.50 21.87 -9.73
CA PHE A 593 -0.45 22.74 -10.21
C PHE A 593 0.63 22.02 -11.01
N ASP A 594 1.19 22.76 -11.96
CA ASP A 594 2.43 22.41 -12.66
C ASP A 594 3.53 23.32 -12.13
N LEU A 595 4.48 22.74 -11.38
CA LEU A 595 5.57 23.47 -10.72
C LEU A 595 6.80 23.53 -11.62
N TYR A 596 7.33 24.73 -11.83
CA TYR A 596 8.58 24.93 -12.56
C TYR A 596 9.45 26.03 -11.95
N LEU A 597 10.75 25.92 -12.19
CA LEU A 597 11.75 26.91 -11.78
C LEU A 597 11.85 28.01 -12.84
N ALA A 598 12.00 29.26 -12.42
CA ALA A 598 12.29 30.37 -13.32
C ALA A 598 13.55 30.07 -14.14
N GLU A 599 13.49 30.25 -15.46
CA GLU A 599 14.58 29.88 -16.38
C GLU A 599 15.89 30.63 -16.08
N ASP A 600 15.79 31.90 -15.66
CA ASP A 600 16.91 32.74 -15.28
C ASP A 600 17.33 32.57 -13.81
N GLY A 601 16.55 31.85 -13.00
CA GLY A 601 16.79 31.62 -11.57
C GLY A 601 16.67 32.86 -10.69
N LEU A 602 16.17 33.98 -11.21
CA LEU A 602 16.11 35.26 -10.49
C LEU A 602 14.72 35.51 -9.89
N PHE A 603 14.64 36.28 -8.81
CA PHE A 603 13.36 36.70 -8.21
C PHE A 603 12.66 37.79 -9.04
N GLY A 604 13.45 38.71 -9.59
CA GLY A 604 12.98 39.66 -10.60
C GLY A 604 13.20 41.12 -10.23
N LYS A 605 13.68 41.88 -11.22
CA LYS A 605 13.99 43.31 -11.20
C LYS A 605 13.42 43.96 -12.45
N ARG A 606 12.93 45.19 -12.30
CA ARG A 606 12.43 45.98 -13.42
C ARG A 606 13.61 46.54 -14.22
N ASN A 607 13.64 46.28 -15.52
CA ASN A 607 14.57 46.95 -16.43
C ASN A 607 14.14 48.41 -16.63
N GLY A 608 15.00 49.35 -16.25
CA GLY A 608 14.70 50.78 -16.28
C GLY A 608 14.52 51.39 -17.68
N ARG A 609 14.94 50.70 -18.75
CA ARG A 609 14.83 51.19 -20.15
C ARG A 609 13.62 50.65 -20.90
N SER A 610 13.31 49.36 -20.72
CA SER A 610 12.21 48.68 -21.42
C SER A 610 10.94 48.59 -20.56
N GLY A 611 11.05 48.83 -19.26
CA GLY A 611 9.96 48.60 -18.30
C GLY A 611 9.62 47.12 -18.07
N THR A 612 10.35 46.19 -18.70
CA THR A 612 10.11 44.75 -18.60
C THR A 612 10.66 44.17 -17.30
N TRP A 613 10.04 43.10 -16.80
CA TRP A 613 10.46 42.37 -15.61
C TRP A 613 11.14 41.06 -16.02
N ASN A 614 12.19 40.67 -15.30
CA ASN A 614 12.79 39.35 -15.38
C ASN A 614 12.43 38.50 -14.15
N GLY A 615 12.95 37.28 -14.06
CA GLY A 615 12.74 36.40 -12.93
C GLY A 615 11.30 35.90 -12.78
N VAL A 616 11.01 35.42 -11.58
CA VAL A 616 9.66 35.06 -11.10
C VAL A 616 8.64 36.18 -11.39
N MET A 617 9.02 37.44 -11.18
CA MET A 617 8.16 38.60 -11.50
C MET A 617 7.84 38.70 -13.00
N GLY A 618 8.82 38.45 -13.88
CA GLY A 618 8.62 38.44 -15.33
C GLY A 618 7.68 37.34 -15.79
N GLU A 619 7.77 36.14 -15.20
CA GLU A 619 6.86 35.02 -15.46
C GLU A 619 5.41 35.34 -15.11
N LEU A 620 5.18 35.98 -13.95
CA LEU A 620 3.84 36.41 -13.52
C LEU A 620 3.28 37.54 -14.41
N VAL A 621 4.08 38.57 -14.69
CA VAL A 621 3.64 39.71 -15.50
C VAL A 621 3.36 39.31 -16.95
N SER A 622 4.13 38.35 -17.49
CA SER A 622 3.90 37.78 -18.83
C SER A 622 2.73 36.79 -18.90
N GLY A 623 2.16 36.38 -17.76
CA GLY A 623 1.08 35.39 -17.69
C GLY A 623 1.53 33.95 -17.95
N ARG A 624 2.83 33.67 -17.97
CA ARG A 624 3.39 32.31 -18.12
C ARG A 624 3.14 31.45 -16.88
N ALA A 625 3.15 32.07 -15.70
CA ALA A 625 2.67 31.52 -14.45
C ALA A 625 1.49 32.33 -13.91
N GLN A 626 0.55 31.68 -13.22
CA GLN A 626 -0.55 32.36 -12.53
C GLN A 626 -0.23 32.67 -11.06
N LEU A 627 0.59 31.82 -10.42
CA LEU A 627 0.97 31.90 -9.02
C LEU A 627 2.48 31.73 -8.86
N ALA A 628 3.06 32.31 -7.82
CA ALA A 628 4.44 32.08 -7.44
C ALA A 628 4.57 31.71 -5.95
N PHE A 629 5.10 30.52 -5.70
CA PHE A 629 5.42 30.03 -4.35
C PHE A 629 6.93 30.02 -4.18
N ALA A 630 7.46 31.14 -3.72
CA ALA A 630 8.88 31.36 -3.46
C ALA A 630 9.01 32.35 -2.27
N PRO A 631 10.17 32.46 -1.62
CA PRO A 631 10.43 33.51 -0.62
C PRO A 631 10.56 34.87 -1.33
N LEU A 632 9.43 35.39 -1.82
CA LEU A 632 9.37 36.62 -2.60
C LEU A 632 8.97 37.79 -1.70
N SER A 633 9.91 38.70 -1.48
CA SER A 633 9.67 39.95 -0.74
C SER A 633 8.61 40.84 -1.36
N VAL A 634 7.76 41.40 -0.50
CA VAL A 634 6.70 42.35 -0.86
C VAL A 634 7.24 43.77 -0.90
N SER A 635 7.57 44.26 -2.10
CA SER A 635 7.98 45.64 -2.32
C SER A 635 6.91 46.45 -3.07
N ALA A 636 6.89 47.77 -2.86
CA ALA A 636 5.94 48.67 -3.52
C ALA A 636 5.94 48.52 -5.05
N HIS A 637 7.12 48.44 -5.68
CA HIS A 637 7.24 48.31 -7.14
C HIS A 637 6.73 46.96 -7.66
N ARG A 638 6.88 45.88 -6.87
CA ARG A 638 6.34 44.56 -7.24
C ARG A 638 4.82 44.54 -7.06
N ALA A 639 4.30 45.10 -5.98
CA ALA A 639 2.86 45.17 -5.68
C ALA A 639 2.07 46.04 -6.70
N GLU A 640 2.73 46.93 -7.43
CA GLU A 640 2.10 47.67 -8.54
C GLU A 640 1.69 46.77 -9.71
N VAL A 641 2.42 45.67 -9.96
CA VAL A 641 2.28 44.83 -11.15
C VAL A 641 1.72 43.43 -10.87
N VAL A 642 1.85 42.92 -9.65
CA VAL A 642 1.29 41.64 -9.20
C VAL A 642 0.53 41.81 -7.90
N ASP A 643 -0.39 40.89 -7.62
CA ASP A 643 -1.11 40.87 -6.34
C ASP A 643 -0.41 39.94 -5.35
N PHE A 644 -0.22 40.41 -4.12
CA PHE A 644 0.30 39.58 -3.03
C PHE A 644 -0.82 39.11 -2.09
N THR A 645 -0.65 37.94 -1.49
CA THR A 645 -1.49 37.44 -0.40
C THR A 645 -1.14 38.10 0.93
N THR A 646 -1.86 37.73 1.98
CA THR A 646 -1.33 37.89 3.35
C THR A 646 0.04 37.22 3.46
N PRO A 647 1.00 37.85 4.17
CA PRO A 647 2.33 37.31 4.32
C PRO A 647 2.29 36.01 5.12
N TYR A 648 3.08 35.03 4.70
CA TYR A 648 3.21 33.74 5.39
C TYR A 648 4.49 33.62 6.22
N TYR A 649 5.44 34.55 6.04
CA TYR A 649 6.70 34.54 6.76
C TYR A 649 7.22 35.97 6.95
N PHE A 650 7.66 36.31 8.15
CA PHE A 650 8.29 37.60 8.45
C PHE A 650 9.79 37.50 8.17
N SER A 651 10.30 38.42 7.34
CA SER A 651 11.68 38.43 6.87
C SER A 651 12.31 39.81 7.13
N GLY A 652 13.51 40.00 6.61
CA GLY A 652 14.21 41.27 6.63
C GLY A 652 15.50 41.20 5.83
N VAL A 653 16.25 42.29 5.80
CA VAL A 653 17.59 42.33 5.21
C VAL A 653 18.64 42.50 6.29
N SER A 654 19.68 41.68 6.24
CA SER A 654 20.80 41.74 7.18
C SER A 654 22.13 41.51 6.49
N PHE A 655 23.19 41.69 7.26
CA PHE A 655 24.57 41.48 6.85
C PHE A 655 25.10 40.15 7.39
N LEU A 656 25.82 39.41 6.57
CA LEU A 656 26.56 38.21 6.95
C LEU A 656 28.05 38.42 6.66
N THR A 657 28.90 38.07 7.61
CA THR A 657 30.35 38.10 7.46
C THR A 657 30.98 36.79 7.92
N ALA A 658 32.19 36.51 7.43
CA ALA A 658 33.07 35.54 8.02
C ALA A 658 34.22 36.32 8.66
N PRO A 659 34.15 36.65 9.97
CA PRO A 659 35.15 37.47 10.60
C PRO A 659 36.49 36.75 10.50
N LYS A 660 37.46 37.40 9.86
CA LYS A 660 38.84 36.95 9.92
C LYS A 660 39.26 37.07 11.37
N LEU A 661 39.71 35.97 11.97
CA LEU A 661 40.36 35.99 13.27
C LEU A 661 41.66 36.81 13.12
N ARG A 662 41.58 38.14 13.15
CA ARG A 662 42.74 39.02 13.20
C ARG A 662 43.36 38.83 14.57
N SER A 663 44.26 37.87 14.65
CA SER A 663 45.06 37.51 15.81
C SER A 663 46.20 38.49 16.05
N GLU A 664 46.02 39.77 15.78
CA GLU A 664 47.02 40.79 16.12
C GLU A 664 46.52 41.55 17.33
N ILE A 665 46.59 40.89 18.48
CA ILE A 665 46.58 41.58 19.77
C ILE A 665 47.82 42.49 19.74
N PRO A 666 47.68 43.82 19.83
CA PRO A 666 48.84 44.70 19.82
C PRO A 666 49.78 44.32 20.98
N LEU A 667 51.09 44.36 20.74
CA LEU A 667 52.09 43.91 21.74
C LEU A 667 51.94 44.60 23.11
N PHE A 668 51.40 45.81 23.15
CA PHE A 668 51.15 46.60 24.36
C PHE A 668 49.73 46.47 24.93
N ALA A 669 48.91 45.53 24.45
CA ALA A 669 47.53 45.34 24.91
C ALA A 669 47.42 45.07 26.43
N PHE A 670 48.48 44.53 27.05
CA PHE A 670 48.52 44.32 28.50
C PHE A 670 48.50 45.62 29.32
N LEU A 671 48.81 46.78 28.72
CA LEU A 671 48.74 48.08 29.41
C LEU A 671 47.37 48.75 29.31
N PHE A 672 46.53 48.34 28.35
CA PHE A 672 45.20 48.91 28.13
C PHE A 672 44.17 48.75 29.26
N PRO A 673 44.25 47.76 30.18
CA PRO A 673 43.26 47.62 31.26
C PRO A 673 43.15 48.83 32.20
N PHE A 674 44.19 49.67 32.26
CA PHE A 674 44.25 50.87 33.11
C PHE A 674 44.74 52.09 32.34
N SER A 675 44.26 53.28 32.72
CA SER A 675 44.74 54.54 32.16
C SER A 675 46.19 54.80 32.56
N THR A 676 46.91 55.58 31.74
CA THR A 676 48.30 55.98 32.02
C THR A 676 48.42 56.74 33.35
N GLU A 677 47.41 57.54 33.70
CA GLU A 677 47.33 58.25 34.97
C GLU A 677 47.32 57.29 36.17
N LEU A 678 46.54 56.21 36.09
CA LEU A 678 46.45 55.21 37.17
C LEU A 678 47.78 54.46 37.32
N TRP A 679 48.44 54.11 36.21
CA TRP A 679 49.78 53.51 36.25
C TRP A 679 50.80 54.40 36.95
N ILE A 680 50.80 55.70 36.65
CA ILE A 680 51.67 56.69 37.30
C ILE A 680 51.30 56.83 38.79
N ALA A 681 50.01 56.85 39.15
CA ALA A 681 49.55 56.92 40.53
C ALA A 681 49.96 55.69 41.36
N VAL A 682 49.89 54.47 40.79
CA VAL A 682 50.33 53.24 41.45
C VAL A 682 51.85 53.24 41.62
N PHE A 683 52.61 53.66 40.58
CA PHE A 683 54.05 53.75 40.67
C PHE A 683 54.50 54.74 41.76
N THR A 684 53.90 55.94 41.80
CA THR A 684 54.23 56.96 42.79
C THR A 684 53.82 56.57 44.21
N SER A 685 52.61 56.03 44.40
CA SER A 685 52.13 55.56 45.71
C SER A 685 52.94 54.38 46.25
N LEU A 686 53.43 53.47 45.40
CA LEU A 686 54.33 52.39 45.80
C LEU A 686 55.63 52.94 46.38
N ASN A 687 56.28 53.85 45.65
CA ASN A 687 57.56 54.44 46.09
C ASN A 687 57.38 55.25 47.38
N PHE A 688 56.29 56.01 47.50
CA PHE A 688 55.96 56.75 48.72
C PHE A 688 55.74 55.80 49.92
N THR A 689 54.97 54.74 49.72
CA THR A 689 54.69 53.77 50.80
C THR A 689 55.94 53.01 51.20
N ALA A 690 56.84 52.68 50.26
CA ALA A 690 58.14 52.07 50.57
C ALA A 690 59.04 52.97 51.42
N ILE A 691 59.07 54.28 51.13
CA ILE A 691 59.78 55.27 51.95
C ILE A 691 59.15 55.36 53.34
N ALA A 692 57.82 55.42 53.43
CA ALA A 692 57.11 55.46 54.72
C ALA A 692 57.38 54.21 55.57
N VAL A 693 57.37 53.02 54.97
CA VAL A 693 57.73 51.73 55.59
C VAL A 693 59.17 51.79 56.15
N ALA A 694 60.12 52.34 55.40
CA ALA A 694 61.51 52.49 55.85
C ALA A 694 61.62 53.50 57.01
N LEU A 695 60.95 54.66 56.91
CA LEU A 695 60.93 55.68 57.96
C LEU A 695 60.30 55.15 59.25
N TYR A 696 59.13 54.50 59.18
CA TYR A 696 58.47 53.92 60.36
C TYR A 696 59.32 52.84 61.03
N GLU A 697 60.07 52.05 60.26
CA GLU A 697 60.99 51.06 60.81
C GLU A 697 62.27 51.70 61.40
N TRP A 698 62.72 52.86 60.89
CA TRP A 698 63.87 53.58 61.41
C TRP A 698 63.58 54.40 62.67
N PHE A 699 62.39 55.02 62.76
CA PHE A 699 61.95 55.80 63.92
C PHE A 699 61.35 54.96 65.05
N SER A 700 61.02 53.69 64.79
CA SER A 700 60.50 52.80 65.83
C SER A 700 61.60 52.35 66.80
N PRO A 701 61.40 52.44 68.13
CA PRO A 701 62.37 51.99 69.13
C PRO A 701 62.68 50.49 69.05
N PHE A 702 61.78 49.70 68.44
CA PHE A 702 61.94 48.26 68.23
C PHE A 702 62.32 47.88 66.79
N GLY A 703 62.35 48.85 65.87
CA GLY A 703 62.55 48.64 64.44
C GLY A 703 64.01 48.36 64.04
N LEU A 704 64.21 47.89 62.80
CA LEU A 704 65.51 47.54 62.20
C LEU A 704 66.25 48.77 61.62
N ASN A 705 66.59 49.73 62.49
CA ASN A 705 67.29 50.95 62.12
C ASN A 705 68.79 50.74 61.75
N PRO A 706 69.40 51.61 60.92
CA PRO A 706 70.79 51.47 60.47
C PRO A 706 71.81 51.81 61.56
N TRP A 707 71.38 52.54 62.60
CA TRP A 707 72.22 53.02 63.72
C TRP A 707 72.10 52.18 65.00
N GLY A 708 71.37 51.06 65.00
CA GLY A 708 71.21 50.19 66.16
C GLY A 708 72.42 49.27 66.43
N ARG A 709 72.94 49.28 67.66
CA ARG A 709 74.08 48.45 68.08
C ARG A 709 73.67 46.97 68.22
N GLN A 710 74.46 46.04 67.67
CA GLN A 710 74.27 44.56 67.66
C GLN A 710 73.06 44.02 66.88
N ARG A 711 72.92 44.36 65.58
CA ARG A 711 72.02 43.63 64.67
C ARG A 711 72.75 43.15 63.41
N SER A 712 72.48 41.91 62.99
CA SER A 712 73.20 41.24 61.90
C SER A 712 72.69 41.55 60.49
N LYS A 713 71.53 42.22 60.34
CA LYS A 713 70.98 42.70 59.07
C LYS A 713 70.14 43.98 59.28
N ASN A 714 70.31 44.96 58.40
CA ASN A 714 69.59 46.25 58.43
C ASN A 714 68.43 46.24 57.44
N PHE A 715 67.31 46.91 57.78
CA PHE A 715 66.20 47.12 56.86
C PHE A 715 66.41 48.45 56.13
N SER A 716 66.81 48.39 54.86
CA SER A 716 67.07 49.54 54.01
C SER A 716 65.85 49.93 53.18
N ILE A 717 65.84 51.14 52.59
CA ILE A 717 64.82 51.55 51.61
C ILE A 717 64.76 50.57 50.44
N ALA A 718 65.90 50.03 50.00
CA ALA A 718 65.94 49.00 48.96
C ALA A 718 65.20 47.73 49.37
N SER A 719 65.35 47.28 50.63
CA SER A 719 64.57 46.15 51.15
C SER A 719 63.08 46.49 51.29
N ALA A 720 62.73 47.73 51.62
CA ALA A 720 61.33 48.19 51.67
C ALA A 720 60.70 48.20 50.26
N LEU A 721 61.36 48.80 49.27
CA LEU A 721 60.92 48.82 47.87
C LEU A 721 60.72 47.41 47.33
N TRP A 722 61.67 46.51 47.62
CA TRP A 722 61.60 45.11 47.21
C TRP A 722 60.37 44.38 47.80
N VAL A 723 60.02 44.66 49.05
CA VAL A 723 58.80 44.13 49.69
C VAL A 723 57.54 44.71 49.04
N MET A 724 57.49 46.01 48.82
CA MET A 724 56.30 46.67 48.28
C MET A 724 56.02 46.27 46.83
N TRP A 725 57.08 46.11 46.02
CA TRP A 725 56.98 45.58 44.66
C TRP A 725 56.62 44.10 44.64
N GLY A 726 57.20 43.30 45.55
CA GLY A 726 56.84 41.89 45.73
C GLY A 726 55.37 41.69 46.06
N LEU A 727 54.82 42.50 46.97
CA LEU A 727 53.40 42.48 47.32
C LEU A 727 52.49 42.91 46.16
N LEU A 728 52.86 43.97 45.42
CA LEU A 728 52.09 44.42 44.25
C LEU A 728 52.04 43.36 43.15
N CYS A 729 53.16 42.66 42.91
CA CYS A 729 53.24 41.59 41.91
C CYS A 729 52.72 40.23 42.40
N GLY A 730 52.17 40.14 43.62
CA GLY A 730 51.63 38.89 44.18
C GLY A 730 52.68 37.84 44.53
N HIS A 731 53.95 38.20 44.63
CA HIS A 731 55.04 37.30 45.00
C HIS A 731 55.29 37.30 46.52
N LEU A 732 55.32 36.11 47.12
CA LEU A 732 55.76 35.92 48.50
C LEU A 732 57.29 36.00 48.56
N VAL A 733 57.79 37.21 48.80
CA VAL A 733 59.22 37.44 48.98
C VAL A 733 59.62 37.03 50.41
N ALA A 734 60.70 36.27 50.54
CA ALA A 734 61.30 35.98 51.84
C ALA A 734 62.02 37.24 52.37
N PHE A 735 61.35 38.01 53.24
CA PHE A 735 61.94 39.11 53.98
C PHE A 735 61.74 38.93 55.49
N LYS A 736 62.62 39.54 56.29
CA LYS A 736 62.46 39.54 57.74
C LYS A 736 61.33 40.48 58.11
N ALA A 737 60.26 39.95 58.71
CA ALA A 737 59.08 40.72 59.05
C ALA A 737 59.44 41.95 59.92
N PRO A 738 58.93 43.15 59.59
CA PRO A 738 59.20 44.35 60.36
C PRO A 738 58.66 44.23 61.77
N LYS A 739 59.38 44.79 62.73
CA LYS A 739 59.03 44.65 64.14
C LYS A 739 58.03 45.72 64.59
N SER A 740 57.99 46.87 63.92
CA SER A 740 57.13 47.98 64.30
C SER A 740 55.65 47.72 63.98
N TRP A 741 54.77 48.04 64.94
CA TRP A 741 53.33 47.81 64.82
C TRP A 741 52.66 48.67 63.73
N PRO A 742 52.97 49.98 63.62
CA PRO A 742 52.45 50.81 62.51
C PRO A 742 52.86 50.30 61.13
N ASN A 743 54.07 49.75 61.00
CA ASN A 743 54.56 49.22 59.73
C ASN A 743 53.86 47.92 59.33
N LYS A 744 53.58 47.03 60.28
CA LYS A 744 52.75 45.83 60.03
C LYS A 744 51.36 46.21 59.54
N PHE A 745 50.74 47.23 60.15
CA PHE A 745 49.44 47.72 59.71
C PHE A 745 49.49 48.31 58.30
N LEU A 746 50.49 49.16 58.01
CA LEU A 746 50.68 49.76 56.68
C LEU A 746 50.92 48.71 55.59
N ILE A 747 51.75 47.70 55.87
CA ILE A 747 52.02 46.59 54.94
C ILE A 747 50.76 45.75 54.69
N ASN A 748 49.94 45.51 55.72
CA ASN A 748 48.67 44.81 55.53
C ASN A 748 47.67 45.62 54.69
N ILE A 749 47.59 46.95 54.90
CA ILE A 749 46.78 47.84 54.05
C ILE A 749 47.28 47.80 52.60
N TRP A 750 48.59 47.93 52.40
CA TRP A 750 49.18 47.86 51.06
C TRP A 750 48.98 46.49 50.41
N GLY A 751 49.08 45.41 51.18
CA GLY A 751 48.77 44.05 50.73
C GLY A 751 47.31 43.91 50.30
N GLY A 752 46.37 44.46 51.08
CA GLY A 752 44.95 44.52 50.71
C GLY A 752 44.72 45.30 49.41
N PHE A 753 45.34 46.48 49.29
CA PHE A 753 45.32 47.27 48.04
C PHE A 753 45.90 46.49 46.86
N SER A 754 47.03 45.81 47.05
CA SER A 754 47.71 45.03 46.01
C SER A 754 46.85 43.88 45.50
N VAL A 755 46.16 43.16 46.39
CA VAL A 755 45.22 42.10 46.01
C VAL A 755 44.05 42.65 45.20
N ILE A 756 43.46 43.76 45.63
CA ILE A 756 42.36 44.42 44.90
C ILE A 756 42.83 44.91 43.53
N PHE A 757 44.03 45.50 43.46
CA PHE A 757 44.64 45.99 42.22
C PHE A 757 44.85 44.85 41.22
N VAL A 758 45.51 43.76 41.62
CA VAL A 758 45.75 42.60 40.76
C VAL A 758 44.44 41.96 40.32
N ALA A 759 43.46 41.81 41.22
CA ALA A 759 42.15 41.27 40.88
C ALA A 759 41.38 42.15 39.86
N SER A 760 41.47 43.47 40.00
CA SER A 760 40.83 44.40 39.06
C SER A 760 41.53 44.41 37.70
N TYR A 761 42.86 44.30 37.68
CA TYR A 761 43.65 44.19 36.46
C TYR A 761 43.27 42.92 35.67
N THR A 762 43.22 41.77 36.35
CA THR A 762 42.88 40.49 35.72
C THR A 762 41.42 40.45 35.26
N ALA A 763 40.50 41.06 36.00
CA ALA A 763 39.10 41.20 35.58
C ALA A 763 38.95 42.08 34.33
N ASN A 764 39.63 43.24 34.29
CA ASN A 764 39.52 44.18 33.17
C ASN A 764 40.20 43.65 31.90
N ILE A 765 41.36 42.99 32.01
CA ILE A 765 42.00 42.39 30.84
C ILE A 765 41.16 41.23 30.29
N ALA A 766 40.54 40.42 31.16
CA ALA A 766 39.62 39.38 30.74
C ALA A 766 38.39 39.96 30.02
N ALA A 767 37.80 41.04 30.55
CA ALA A 767 36.69 41.75 29.91
C ALA A 767 37.10 42.37 28.56
N LEU A 768 38.29 42.95 28.46
CA LEU A 768 38.82 43.51 27.21
C LEU A 768 39.02 42.42 26.16
N ILE A 769 39.66 41.30 26.51
CA ILE A 769 39.87 40.16 25.62
C ILE A 769 38.52 39.61 25.15
N ALA A 770 37.55 39.45 26.06
CA ALA A 770 36.19 39.06 25.70
C ALA A 770 35.54 40.04 24.71
N GLY A 771 35.71 41.35 24.91
CA GLY A 771 35.21 42.41 24.02
C GLY A 771 35.85 42.43 22.63
N LEU A 772 37.14 42.08 22.51
CA LEU A 772 37.85 42.06 21.22
C LEU A 772 37.29 41.02 20.24
N PHE A 773 36.65 39.96 20.72
CA PHE A 773 36.02 38.95 19.85
C PHE A 773 34.66 39.39 19.28
N PHE A 774 34.12 40.55 19.68
CA PHE A 774 32.89 41.12 19.15
C PHE A 774 33.20 42.27 18.16
N HIS A 775 33.63 41.97 16.93
CA HIS A 775 33.88 43.00 15.91
C HIS A 775 33.09 42.77 14.61
N SER A 776 32.02 43.56 14.45
CA SER A 776 31.84 44.61 13.43
C SER A 776 30.36 45.02 13.42
N ALA A 777 29.98 46.06 14.15
CA ALA A 777 28.59 46.55 14.17
C ALA A 777 28.36 47.50 12.99
N VAL A 778 28.39 46.99 11.76
CA VAL A 778 27.83 47.77 10.64
C VAL A 778 26.31 47.73 10.81
N SER A 779 25.73 48.84 11.26
CA SER A 779 24.29 48.92 11.54
C SER A 779 23.46 49.46 10.38
N ASN A 780 24.08 50.19 9.43
CA ASN A 780 23.36 50.95 8.41
C ASN A 780 24.06 50.93 7.04
N TYR A 781 23.28 51.09 5.97
CA TYR A 781 23.78 51.18 4.58
C TYR A 781 24.64 52.42 4.29
N HIS A 782 24.60 53.43 5.16
CA HIS A 782 25.34 54.68 4.99
C HIS A 782 26.74 54.65 5.59
N ASP A 783 27.13 53.55 6.25
CA ASP A 783 28.48 53.45 6.79
C ASP A 783 29.51 53.45 5.65
N LYS A 784 30.46 54.39 5.74
CA LYS A 784 31.55 54.52 4.76
C LYS A 784 32.49 53.31 4.81
N SER A 785 32.53 52.57 5.92
CA SER A 785 33.31 51.34 6.05
C SER A 785 32.94 50.31 4.96
N LEU A 786 31.68 50.25 4.55
CA LEU A 786 31.17 49.36 3.50
C LEU A 786 31.79 49.64 2.12
N LEU A 787 32.17 50.87 1.83
CA LEU A 787 32.82 51.23 0.56
C LEU A 787 34.29 50.80 0.50
N SER A 788 34.90 50.53 1.66
CA SER A 788 36.28 50.06 1.76
C SER A 788 36.41 48.53 1.78
N GLN A 789 35.29 47.81 1.95
CA GLN A 789 35.23 46.36 2.06
C GLN A 789 34.61 45.73 0.81
N ARG A 790 34.85 44.45 0.57
CA ARG A 790 34.23 43.73 -0.55
C ARG A 790 32.82 43.29 -0.16
N VAL A 791 31.84 44.09 -0.59
CA VAL A 791 30.42 43.89 -0.29
C VAL A 791 29.68 43.39 -1.53
N ALA A 792 28.84 42.37 -1.38
CA ALA A 792 28.05 41.80 -2.47
C ALA A 792 26.63 41.45 -2.05
N THR A 793 25.76 41.34 -3.06
CA THR A 793 24.36 40.92 -2.94
C THR A 793 23.96 40.14 -4.20
N PRO A 794 23.03 39.18 -4.08
CA PRO A 794 22.46 38.50 -5.23
C PRO A 794 21.76 39.47 -6.18
N ARG A 795 21.97 39.28 -7.48
CA ARG A 795 21.32 40.08 -8.52
C ARG A 795 19.80 39.91 -8.49
N ALA A 796 19.07 40.97 -8.81
CA ALA A 796 17.61 40.98 -8.90
C ALA A 796 16.88 40.48 -7.63
N SER A 797 17.54 40.64 -6.48
CA SER A 797 16.98 40.35 -5.16
C SER A 797 16.33 41.60 -4.54
N ALA A 798 15.56 41.40 -3.47
CA ALA A 798 14.99 42.51 -2.71
C ALA A 798 16.08 43.34 -1.99
N ALA A 799 17.10 42.67 -1.43
CA ALA A 799 18.25 43.32 -0.82
C ALA A 799 18.96 44.29 -1.79
N GLU A 800 19.12 43.91 -3.06
CA GLU A 800 19.72 44.82 -4.07
C GLU A 800 18.89 46.10 -4.25
N TYR A 801 17.56 45.97 -4.26
CA TYR A 801 16.64 47.09 -4.38
C TYR A 801 16.69 48.02 -3.15
N TYR A 802 16.68 47.47 -1.94
CA TYR A 802 16.77 48.28 -0.72
C TYR A 802 18.09 49.06 -0.65
N VAL A 803 19.21 48.42 -1.00
CA VAL A 803 20.51 49.10 -1.07
C VAL A 803 20.51 50.17 -2.17
N GLN A 804 19.97 49.88 -3.35
CA GLN A 804 19.88 50.84 -4.44
C GLN A 804 19.08 52.09 -4.04
N LYS A 805 18.00 51.91 -3.29
CA LYS A 805 17.14 52.99 -2.79
C LYS A 805 17.82 53.78 -1.67
N ALA A 806 18.49 53.10 -0.74
CA ALA A 806 19.11 53.74 0.42
C ALA A 806 20.43 54.44 0.08
N ASN A 807 21.33 53.77 -0.65
CA ASN A 807 22.66 54.28 -0.96
C ASN A 807 23.10 53.89 -2.40
N PRO A 808 22.86 54.76 -3.39
CA PRO A 808 23.26 54.52 -4.78
C PRO A 808 24.77 54.33 -4.98
N GLN A 809 25.61 54.98 -4.16
CA GLN A 809 27.06 54.84 -4.24
C GLN A 809 27.48 53.43 -3.84
N LEU A 810 26.93 52.91 -2.74
CA LEU A 810 27.15 51.53 -2.30
C LEU A 810 26.65 50.53 -3.34
N TRP A 811 25.47 50.75 -3.94
CA TRP A 811 24.97 49.90 -5.01
C TRP A 811 25.93 49.84 -6.22
N SER A 812 26.48 50.99 -6.64
CA SER A 812 27.46 51.04 -7.73
C SER A 812 28.78 50.31 -7.39
N HIS A 813 29.17 50.35 -6.11
CA HIS A 813 30.33 49.61 -5.60
C HIS A 813 30.06 48.09 -5.62
N MET A 814 28.90 47.66 -5.15
CA MET A 814 28.49 46.25 -5.09
C MET A 814 28.27 45.62 -6.46
N ALA A 815 27.93 46.42 -7.47
CA ALA A 815 27.79 45.93 -8.85
C ALA A 815 29.06 45.24 -9.37
N ARG A 816 30.25 45.59 -8.83
CA ARG A 816 31.54 44.95 -9.16
C ARG A 816 31.67 43.53 -8.61
N PHE A 817 30.95 43.22 -7.52
CA PHE A 817 31.01 41.95 -6.80
C PHE A 817 29.68 41.20 -6.83
N SER A 818 28.78 41.53 -7.76
CA SER A 818 27.43 40.96 -7.85
C SER A 818 27.44 39.43 -7.96
N LEU A 819 26.49 38.78 -7.28
CA LEU A 819 26.38 37.32 -7.22
C LEU A 819 25.16 36.83 -8.02
N SER A 820 25.20 35.61 -8.55
CA SER A 820 23.99 34.98 -9.11
C SER A 820 23.09 34.41 -8.03
N ASP A 821 23.67 33.84 -6.98
CA ASP A 821 22.94 33.18 -5.90
C ASP A 821 23.58 33.47 -4.52
N ILE A 822 22.81 33.31 -3.45
CA ILE A 822 23.27 33.47 -2.07
C ILE A 822 24.29 32.39 -1.71
N ALA A 823 24.11 31.15 -2.18
CA ALA A 823 25.04 30.05 -1.92
C ALA A 823 26.46 30.37 -2.41
N GLU A 824 26.58 30.99 -3.59
CA GLU A 824 27.86 31.48 -4.13
C GLU A 824 28.47 32.55 -3.22
N GLY A 825 27.65 33.46 -2.70
CA GLY A 825 28.08 34.50 -1.76
C GLY A 825 28.66 33.93 -0.47
N VAL A 826 28.00 32.92 0.09
CA VAL A 826 28.44 32.24 1.31
C VAL A 826 29.79 31.54 1.08
N GLU A 827 29.97 30.89 -0.06
CA GLU A 827 31.25 30.24 -0.40
C GLU A 827 32.37 31.27 -0.59
N ARG A 828 32.08 32.43 -1.18
CA ARG A 828 33.05 33.53 -1.29
C ARG A 828 33.39 34.16 0.06
N LEU A 829 32.45 34.23 1.01
CA LEU A 829 32.72 34.63 2.39
C LEU A 829 33.68 33.64 3.06
N ARG A 830 33.42 32.32 2.95
CA ARG A 830 34.26 31.27 3.52
C ARG A 830 35.69 31.31 2.99
N ASN A 831 35.84 31.52 1.68
CA ASN A 831 37.13 31.64 1.02
C ASN A 831 37.82 33.00 1.23
N GLY A 832 37.17 33.94 1.93
CA GLY A 832 37.70 35.27 2.21
C GLY A 832 37.88 36.15 0.97
N THR A 833 37.22 35.82 -0.15
CA THR A 833 37.18 36.64 -1.37
C THR A 833 36.12 37.74 -1.27
N LEU A 834 35.13 37.54 -0.41
CA LEU A 834 34.12 38.51 0.00
C LEU A 834 34.26 38.80 1.50
N ASP A 835 33.99 40.04 1.92
CA ASP A 835 34.05 40.43 3.34
C ASP A 835 32.64 40.53 3.96
N ILE A 836 31.66 41.05 3.22
CA ILE A 836 30.25 41.17 3.66
C ILE A 836 29.30 40.72 2.55
N LEU A 837 28.31 39.92 2.92
CA LEU A 837 27.17 39.55 2.09
C LEU A 837 25.91 40.22 2.64
N ILE A 838 25.19 40.95 1.80
CA ILE A 838 23.86 41.49 2.14
C ILE A 838 22.80 40.62 1.47
N GLY A 839 21.83 40.17 2.23
CA GLY A 839 20.75 39.32 1.77
C GLY A 839 19.65 39.19 2.79
N ASP A 840 18.69 38.32 2.50
CA ASP A 840 17.53 38.15 3.35
C ASP A 840 17.89 37.42 4.65
N THR A 841 17.46 37.97 5.78
CA THR A 841 17.79 37.48 7.12
C THR A 841 17.50 35.99 7.33
N PRO A 842 16.31 35.44 7.03
CA PRO A 842 16.06 34.01 7.28
C PRO A 842 16.96 33.09 6.45
N ILE A 843 17.31 33.49 5.23
CA ILE A 843 18.22 32.71 4.38
C ILE A 843 19.64 32.78 4.95
N LEU A 844 20.10 33.97 5.34
CA LEU A 844 21.43 34.14 5.95
C LEU A 844 21.54 33.41 7.30
N ASP A 845 20.49 33.45 8.12
CA ASP A 845 20.43 32.74 9.40
C ASP A 845 20.44 31.23 9.21
N TYR A 846 19.78 30.70 8.17
CA TYR A 846 19.90 29.30 7.79
C TYR A 846 21.34 28.92 7.49
N TYR A 847 22.02 29.65 6.58
CA TYR A 847 23.41 29.35 6.24
C TYR A 847 24.36 29.49 7.44
N ARG A 848 24.11 30.46 8.32
CA ARG A 848 24.84 30.64 9.58
C ARG A 848 24.65 29.44 10.52
N ALA A 849 23.42 28.97 10.68
CA ALA A 849 23.08 27.87 11.58
C ALA A 849 23.56 26.50 11.05
N THR A 850 23.59 26.32 9.73
CA THR A 850 24.08 25.08 9.09
C THR A 850 25.59 25.06 8.84
N ASP A 851 26.33 26.10 9.24
CA ASP A 851 27.77 26.17 9.02
C ASP A 851 28.52 25.25 10.00
N ASP A 852 29.14 24.19 9.50
CA ASP A 852 29.89 23.21 10.32
C ASP A 852 30.98 23.85 11.21
N GLY A 853 31.53 24.98 10.76
CA GLY A 853 32.63 25.66 11.42
C GLY A 853 32.23 26.83 12.33
N CYS A 854 30.94 27.17 12.42
CA CYS A 854 30.44 28.39 13.08
C CYS A 854 31.23 29.65 12.72
N ARG A 855 31.75 29.72 11.48
CA ARG A 855 32.62 30.82 11.01
C ARG A 855 31.81 31.99 10.50
N LEU A 856 30.55 31.76 10.14
CA LEU A 856 29.67 32.81 9.67
C LEU A 856 29.00 33.51 10.86
N GLN A 857 28.97 34.84 10.82
CA GLN A 857 28.34 35.66 11.85
C GLN A 857 27.45 36.71 11.19
N LYS A 858 26.25 36.86 11.72
CA LYS A 858 25.34 37.94 11.35
C LYS A 858 25.82 39.23 12.03
N ILE A 859 25.89 40.31 11.25
CA ILE A 859 26.25 41.64 11.75
C ILE A 859 24.98 42.43 12.03
N GLY A 860 24.84 42.89 13.27
CA GLY A 860 23.76 43.79 13.70
C GLY A 860 22.37 43.16 13.66
N ASP A 861 21.37 44.02 13.90
CA ASP A 861 19.97 43.67 13.77
C ASP A 861 19.51 43.77 12.32
N THR A 862 18.28 43.32 12.05
CA THR A 862 17.65 43.45 10.73
C THR A 862 17.46 44.92 10.38
N ILE A 863 18.01 45.37 9.25
CA ILE A 863 18.04 46.78 8.85
C ILE A 863 16.69 47.21 8.27
N ASN A 864 16.10 46.33 7.48
CA ASN A 864 14.77 46.48 6.94
C ASN A 864 13.95 45.27 7.36
N GLU A 865 12.76 45.53 7.90
CA GLU A 865 11.73 44.53 8.05
C GLU A 865 11.05 44.31 6.70
N ASP A 866 10.86 43.06 6.34
CA ASP A 866 10.22 42.65 5.08
C ASP A 866 9.31 41.44 5.36
N THR A 867 8.51 41.05 4.38
CA THR A 867 7.67 39.87 4.50
C THR A 867 7.67 39.08 3.20
N TYR A 868 7.54 37.76 3.32
CA TYR A 868 7.30 36.90 2.18
C TYR A 868 5.81 36.61 2.06
N ALA A 869 5.31 36.77 0.84
CA ALA A 869 3.94 36.48 0.48
C ALA A 869 3.90 35.72 -0.84
N ILE A 870 2.80 35.01 -1.06
CA ILE A 870 2.55 34.35 -2.34
C ILE A 870 2.14 35.44 -3.33
N ALA A 871 2.78 35.45 -4.50
CA ALA A 871 2.42 36.38 -5.57
C ALA A 871 1.49 35.71 -6.58
N LEU A 872 0.53 36.49 -7.06
CA LEU A 872 -0.44 36.10 -8.07
C LEU A 872 -0.43 37.12 -9.20
N THR A 873 -0.85 36.67 -10.38
CA THR A 873 -1.24 37.59 -11.46
C THR A 873 -2.24 38.63 -10.96
N LYS A 874 -2.14 39.87 -11.47
CA LYS A 874 -2.99 40.98 -11.03
C LYS A 874 -4.46 40.70 -11.30
N GLY A 875 -5.32 40.85 -10.28
CA GLY A 875 -6.74 40.57 -10.33
C GLY A 875 -7.12 39.08 -10.22
N HIS A 876 -6.20 38.20 -9.78
CA HIS A 876 -6.48 36.77 -9.74
C HIS A 876 -7.55 36.39 -8.68
N PRO A 877 -8.57 35.58 -9.03
CA PRO A 877 -9.72 35.30 -8.16
C PRO A 877 -9.36 34.52 -6.89
N LEU A 878 -8.25 33.77 -6.88
CA LEU A 878 -7.80 33.01 -5.70
C LEU A 878 -7.10 33.85 -4.62
N LYS A 879 -6.83 35.14 -4.85
CA LYS A 879 -6.07 35.99 -3.91
C LYS A 879 -6.70 35.97 -2.51
N GLU A 880 -8.00 36.25 -2.42
CA GLU A 880 -8.70 36.32 -1.13
C GLU A 880 -8.81 34.96 -0.46
N SER A 881 -9.10 33.91 -1.23
CA SER A 881 -9.18 32.53 -0.75
C SER A 881 -7.85 32.05 -0.17
N ILE A 882 -6.74 32.26 -0.88
CA ILE A 882 -5.40 31.88 -0.39
C ILE A 882 -5.03 32.72 0.84
N SER A 883 -5.31 34.03 0.82
CA SER A 883 -5.01 34.90 1.96
C SER A 883 -5.75 34.48 3.24
N LYS A 884 -7.01 34.05 3.10
CA LYS A 884 -7.81 33.51 4.21
C LYS A 884 -7.23 32.21 4.75
N VAL A 885 -6.76 31.32 3.87
CA VAL A 885 -6.12 30.05 4.26
C VAL A 885 -4.79 30.30 4.99
N ILE A 886 -3.94 31.20 4.50
CA ILE A 886 -2.67 31.56 5.18
C ILE A 886 -2.96 32.18 6.57
N ALA A 887 -3.94 33.07 6.65
CA ALA A 887 -4.33 33.66 7.94
C ALA A 887 -4.80 32.59 8.93
N ASN A 888 -5.57 31.60 8.46
CA ASN A 888 -5.97 30.43 9.25
C ASN A 888 -4.77 29.57 9.69
N TYR A 889 -3.76 29.37 8.84
CA TYR A 889 -2.54 28.67 9.20
C TYR A 889 -1.70 29.41 10.24
N THR A 890 -1.71 30.74 10.18
CA THR A 890 -1.08 31.59 11.19
C THR A 890 -1.79 31.45 12.53
N SER A 891 -3.13 31.51 12.55
CA SER A 891 -3.90 31.36 13.80
C SER A 891 -3.83 29.95 14.40
N ASN A 892 -3.73 28.93 13.56
CA ASN A 892 -3.65 27.52 14.00
C ASN A 892 -2.23 27.07 14.35
N GLY A 893 -1.22 27.92 14.20
CA GLY A 893 0.19 27.60 14.48
C GLY A 893 0.85 26.67 13.47
N LEU A 894 0.22 26.41 12.30
CA LEU A 894 0.79 25.52 11.28
C LEU A 894 2.07 26.11 10.67
N LEU A 895 2.11 27.44 10.47
CA LEU A 895 3.29 28.11 9.94
C LEU A 895 4.47 28.01 10.90
N ASP A 896 4.22 28.09 12.21
CA ASP A 896 5.25 27.92 13.25
C ASP A 896 5.82 26.50 13.23
N ILE A 897 4.96 25.49 13.08
CA ILE A 897 5.39 24.08 12.94
C ILE A 897 6.24 23.88 11.67
N LEU A 898 5.85 24.51 10.56
CA LEU A 898 6.64 24.46 9.33
C LEU A 898 7.98 25.17 9.51
N GLN A 899 8.02 26.29 10.21
CA GLN A 899 9.25 27.02 10.51
C GLN A 899 10.17 26.26 11.47
N GLU A 900 9.65 25.54 12.45
CA GLU A 900 10.47 24.71 13.36
C GLU A 900 11.06 23.49 12.64
N LYS A 901 10.32 22.93 11.67
CA LYS A 901 10.75 21.77 10.88
C LYS A 901 11.95 22.06 9.96
N TRP A 902 11.99 23.25 9.37
CA TRP A 902 12.94 23.64 8.33
C TRP A 902 14.07 24.51 8.89
#